data_AF-A0A7U6Y6B5-F1
#
_entry.id   AF-A0A7U6Y6B5-F1
#
_cell.length_a   1.000
_cell.length_b   1.000
_cell.length_c   1.000
_cell.angle_alpha   90.00
_cell.angle_beta   90.00
_cell.angle_gamma   90.00
#
_symmetry.space_group_name_H-M   'P 1'
#
loop_
_entity.id
_entity.type
_entity.pdbx_description
1 polymer ?
#
loop_
_entity_poly.entity_id
_entity_poly.type
_entity_poly.pdbx_seq_one_letter_code
_entity_poly.pdbx_strand_id
1 'polypeptide(L)'
;MPETKAFDLAALRSDLKANCPVLTKFFWEDLAKRSVGEKRGRKTKELTDPVWHSIPLEPVEVDLMDMPLLQRLRRVRQLGLAYLVYSGAQHTRFDHSIGCVKAASRIFDQLLAAKEAAGGSPKSEYRKVVRLAALMHDVGHPAFSHVGERVLNRIFDKELNLLFDRLDQHLPMPNAYTPPHSLKPAALTRPRLKKIPAAEIASVLLVLSEEVERLLADYGITNDNIPRIAAMIRGYPWEACGGSETVHDDFMRSIISGELDADKLDYVSRDSLFAGIPVAADVERLINQLTVLKVHEKLGDKTIDHYVLGIKRGGVAAVEMFVMTRAYLHDRLYSHPKIRAAEQRMERLLEQQGNSMEKPGFLELLYNDCGDDAVLDRLMRLNEKNGKTISRVFIKRNLPQRALALVRRYLAGYDNLSARLPITLTKAFEQADSLVPANLDTFNKAIAQIAGAEYPDDVIVDWSKPNPIKEDPALWVAQFHNNAHSKDKPPPPISAHFNVEQLSNAYQDAKLAAWVFAAPQDREKVAAAAALYFAEKLNLVVASEALDHAKIERSIFIDELKAARQRFESNKDVVRIADGLLHVLDDRLFIPAATFKLAFRSLPWRNEDVIQACDRLSQEISGINLPMCYYPDAEAAISALDLVLRFRQGRAGAPNPSWETEATMQKDFKTFVETDEVANSEFTVVEHAQVPLGITDIVLQSKSSNIQLVIELKSKETSLAKIQEDYAAQSMWYSTGGFGRISILLAQYRASDPSTPDADIAVRHNSDASLAVIAVGIPIPKATASKL
;
A
#
# COMPACT_ATOMS: atom_id res chain seq x y z
N MET A 1 -4.66 27.36 -42.81
CA MET A 1 -4.43 26.73 -41.50
C MET A 1 -5.80 26.48 -40.90
N PRO A 2 -6.16 25.27 -40.45
CA PRO A 2 -7.38 25.09 -39.69
C PRO A 2 -7.25 25.90 -38.40
N GLU A 3 -8.23 26.74 -38.11
CA GLU A 3 -8.32 27.52 -36.86
C GLU A 3 -8.36 26.54 -35.69
N THR A 4 -7.39 26.64 -34.78
CA THR A 4 -7.47 25.99 -33.47
C THR A 4 -8.77 26.45 -32.81
N LYS A 5 -9.74 25.53 -32.65
CA LYS A 5 -11.03 25.85 -32.04
C LYS A 5 -10.77 26.37 -30.63
N ALA A 6 -11.14 27.63 -30.37
CA ALA A 6 -10.94 28.27 -29.07
C ALA A 6 -11.63 27.45 -27.96
N PHE A 7 -11.00 27.37 -26.79
CA PHE A 7 -11.54 26.61 -25.67
C PHE A 7 -12.77 27.31 -25.08
N ASP A 8 -13.90 26.60 -24.99
CA ASP A 8 -15.14 27.17 -24.46
C ASP A 8 -15.18 27.13 -22.92
N LEU A 9 -14.50 28.11 -22.31
CA LEU A 9 -14.44 28.26 -20.86
C LEU A 9 -15.82 28.51 -20.23
N ALA A 10 -16.73 29.17 -20.95
CA ALA A 10 -18.07 29.46 -20.47
C ALA A 10 -18.91 28.18 -20.38
N ALA A 11 -18.84 27.31 -21.41
CA ALA A 11 -19.48 26.00 -21.40
C ALA A 11 -18.95 25.12 -20.25
N LEU A 12 -17.62 25.07 -20.05
CA LEU A 12 -17.03 24.37 -18.92
C LEU A 12 -17.60 24.88 -17.59
N ARG A 13 -17.59 26.20 -17.35
CA ARG A 13 -18.10 26.75 -16.09
C ARG A 13 -19.57 26.47 -15.84
N SER A 14 -20.40 26.61 -16.87
CA SER A 14 -21.83 26.29 -16.81
C SER A 14 -22.04 24.83 -16.40
N ASP A 15 -21.26 23.94 -17.00
CA ASP A 15 -21.31 22.51 -16.74
C ASP A 15 -20.86 22.14 -15.31
N LEU A 16 -19.76 22.74 -14.83
CA LEU A 16 -19.31 22.51 -13.45
C LEU A 16 -20.29 23.09 -12.41
N LYS A 17 -20.90 24.27 -12.66
CA LYS A 17 -21.94 24.85 -11.78
C LYS A 17 -23.15 23.92 -11.67
N ALA A 18 -23.60 23.38 -12.81
CA ALA A 18 -24.76 22.50 -12.85
C ALA A 18 -24.53 21.15 -12.14
N ASN A 19 -23.35 20.55 -12.33
CA ASN A 19 -23.08 19.20 -11.84
C ASN A 19 -22.38 19.15 -10.47
N CYS A 20 -21.60 20.17 -10.11
CA CYS A 20 -20.82 20.22 -8.87
C CYS A 20 -21.11 21.50 -8.06
N PRO A 21 -22.38 21.76 -7.69
CA PRO A 21 -22.81 23.05 -7.14
C PRO A 21 -22.19 23.37 -5.77
N VAL A 22 -21.94 22.37 -4.92
CA VAL A 22 -21.34 22.61 -3.58
C VAL A 22 -19.92 23.16 -3.70
N LEU A 23 -19.09 22.52 -4.53
CA LEU A 23 -17.69 22.91 -4.71
C LEU A 23 -17.59 24.22 -5.50
N THR A 24 -18.33 24.35 -6.60
CA THR A 24 -18.29 25.59 -7.41
C THR A 24 -18.85 26.79 -6.65
N LYS A 25 -19.94 26.64 -5.90
CA LYS A 25 -20.45 27.71 -5.04
C LYS A 25 -19.40 28.14 -4.01
N PHE A 26 -18.76 27.19 -3.33
CA PHE A 26 -17.74 27.53 -2.34
C PHE A 26 -16.50 28.19 -2.98
N PHE A 27 -15.88 27.54 -3.96
CA PHE A 27 -14.61 28.03 -4.52
C PHE A 27 -14.78 29.28 -5.39
N TRP A 28 -15.89 29.43 -6.12
CA TRP A 28 -16.10 30.58 -7.00
C TRP A 28 -16.89 31.69 -6.32
N GLU A 29 -18.03 31.36 -5.71
CA GLU A 29 -18.96 32.39 -5.23
C GLU A 29 -18.69 32.85 -3.79
N ASP A 30 -17.88 32.13 -3.02
CA ASP A 30 -17.46 32.54 -1.67
C ASP A 30 -15.95 32.84 -1.64
N LEU A 31 -15.10 31.80 -1.79
CA LEU A 31 -13.67 31.93 -1.58
C LEU A 31 -13.00 32.87 -2.60
N ALA A 32 -13.22 32.70 -3.90
CA ALA A 32 -12.62 33.59 -4.91
C ALA A 32 -13.14 35.02 -4.78
N LYS A 33 -14.46 35.22 -4.66
CA LYS A 33 -15.07 36.56 -4.54
C LYS A 33 -14.54 37.38 -3.36
N ARG A 34 -14.33 36.77 -2.19
CA ARG A 34 -13.80 37.49 -1.02
C ARG A 34 -12.28 37.65 -1.04
N SER A 35 -11.58 36.81 -1.80
CA SER A 35 -10.13 36.66 -1.70
C SER A 35 -9.34 37.15 -2.91
N VAL A 36 -10.00 37.46 -4.03
CA VAL A 36 -9.39 37.97 -5.25
C VAL A 36 -9.96 39.34 -5.56
N GLY A 37 -9.10 40.35 -5.52
CA GLY A 37 -9.46 41.74 -5.81
C GLY A 37 -9.08 42.16 -7.23
N GLU A 38 -9.25 43.46 -7.50
CA GLU A 38 -8.85 44.08 -8.76
C GLU A 38 -7.34 44.24 -8.88
N LYS A 39 -6.86 44.47 -10.11
CA LYS A 39 -5.46 44.80 -10.40
C LYS A 39 -5.01 46.02 -9.58
N ARG A 40 -3.93 45.84 -8.82
CA ARG A 40 -3.30 46.88 -7.98
C ARG A 40 -2.13 47.58 -8.68
N GLY A 41 -1.74 47.12 -9.87
CA GLY A 41 -0.71 47.75 -10.68
C GLY A 41 0.68 47.68 -10.02
N ARG A 42 0.97 46.58 -9.31
CA ARG A 42 2.26 46.38 -8.65
C ARG A 42 3.41 46.38 -9.66
N LYS A 43 4.59 46.77 -9.19
CA LYS A 43 5.84 46.65 -9.94
C LYS A 43 6.43 45.25 -9.74
N THR A 44 7.44 44.91 -10.54
CA THR A 44 8.27 43.74 -10.28
C THR A 44 8.82 43.80 -8.86
N LYS A 45 8.98 42.63 -8.23
CA LYS A 45 9.48 42.49 -6.87
C LYS A 45 10.50 41.37 -6.82
N GLU A 46 11.50 41.51 -5.98
CA GLU A 46 12.47 40.45 -5.69
C GLU A 46 12.27 39.99 -4.25
N LEU A 47 12.11 38.68 -4.06
CA LEU A 47 11.98 38.08 -2.74
C LEU A 47 13.23 37.27 -2.40
N THR A 48 13.67 37.40 -1.15
CA THR A 48 14.72 36.55 -0.61
C THR A 48 14.12 35.23 -0.13
N ASP A 49 14.66 34.11 -0.60
CA ASP A 49 14.23 32.77 -0.23
C ASP A 49 15.43 31.93 0.22
N PRO A 50 15.31 31.09 1.27
CA PRO A 50 16.45 30.34 1.79
C PRO A 50 16.93 29.21 0.87
N VAL A 51 16.09 28.72 -0.04
CA VAL A 51 16.43 27.64 -0.99
C VAL A 51 16.95 28.22 -2.30
N TRP A 52 16.23 29.22 -2.84
CA TRP A 52 16.47 29.77 -4.18
C TRP A 52 17.17 31.14 -4.19
N HIS A 53 17.49 31.67 -3.01
CA HIS A 53 18.15 32.96 -2.75
C HIS A 53 17.38 34.19 -3.23
N SER A 54 17.23 34.37 -4.53
CA SER A 54 16.53 35.50 -5.14
C SER A 54 15.46 35.01 -6.10
N ILE A 55 14.22 35.41 -5.83
CA ILE A 55 13.04 35.07 -6.62
C ILE A 55 12.45 36.37 -7.19
N PRO A 56 12.71 36.67 -8.48
CA PRO A 56 12.05 37.78 -9.16
C PRO A 56 10.61 37.40 -9.53
N LEU A 57 9.68 38.28 -9.18
CA LEU A 57 8.26 38.20 -9.47
C LEU A 57 7.83 39.32 -10.42
N GLU A 58 6.99 38.96 -11.38
CA GLU A 58 6.34 39.86 -12.32
C GLU A 58 5.13 40.58 -11.67
N PRO A 59 4.72 41.76 -12.18
CA PRO A 59 3.56 42.50 -11.66
C PRO A 59 2.32 41.67 -11.37
N VAL A 60 1.93 40.76 -12.27
CA VAL A 60 0.75 39.90 -12.10
C VAL A 60 0.90 38.90 -10.96
N GLU A 61 2.11 38.37 -10.77
CA GLU A 61 2.42 37.43 -9.69
C GLU A 61 2.48 38.14 -8.35
N VAL A 62 2.98 39.37 -8.31
CA VAL A 62 2.98 40.20 -7.10
C VAL A 62 1.55 40.56 -6.70
N ASP A 63 0.71 40.94 -7.66
CA ASP A 63 -0.72 41.21 -7.42
C ASP A 63 -1.41 39.97 -6.86
N LEU A 64 -1.30 38.81 -7.52
CA LEU A 64 -1.85 37.55 -7.04
C LEU A 64 -1.32 37.18 -5.66
N MET A 65 -0.01 37.23 -5.47
CA MET A 65 0.64 36.91 -4.19
C MET A 65 0.10 37.78 -3.06
N ASP A 66 -0.15 39.08 -3.30
CA ASP A 66 -0.69 40.03 -2.32
C ASP A 66 -2.20 39.86 -2.07
N MET A 67 -2.87 38.92 -2.75
CA MET A 67 -4.28 38.61 -2.51
C MET A 67 -4.47 37.73 -1.27
N PRO A 68 -5.57 37.90 -0.50
CA PRO A 68 -5.93 37.02 0.61
C PRO A 68 -5.86 35.53 0.23
N LEU A 69 -6.22 35.20 -1.02
CA LEU A 69 -6.23 33.83 -1.53
C LEU A 69 -4.87 33.12 -1.37
N LEU A 70 -3.77 33.77 -1.78
CA LEU A 70 -2.42 33.23 -1.63
C LEU A 70 -1.84 33.55 -0.24
N GLN A 71 -2.15 34.71 0.35
CA GLN A 71 -1.66 35.07 1.69
C GLN A 71 -2.14 34.10 2.78
N ARG A 72 -3.28 33.42 2.61
CA ARG A 72 -3.73 32.38 3.54
C ARG A 72 -2.71 31.25 3.69
N LEU A 73 -1.97 30.92 2.61
CA LEU A 73 -1.02 29.83 2.60
C LEU A 73 0.17 30.06 3.55
N ARG A 74 0.44 31.30 3.98
CA ARG A 74 1.43 31.61 5.02
C ARG A 74 1.08 31.01 6.39
N ARG A 75 -0.16 30.53 6.54
CA ARG A 75 -0.67 29.92 7.78
C ARG A 75 -1.01 28.45 7.58
N VAL A 76 -0.65 27.87 6.43
CA VAL A 76 -0.79 26.44 6.13
C VAL A 76 0.61 25.84 6.05
N ARG A 77 0.97 25.01 7.03
CA ARG A 77 2.32 24.40 7.09
C ARG A 77 2.46 23.36 6.00
N GLN A 78 3.60 23.37 5.29
CA GLN A 78 3.88 22.46 4.17
C GLN A 78 3.70 20.99 4.58
N LEU A 79 4.32 20.66 5.71
CA LEU A 79 4.41 19.31 6.27
C LEU A 79 3.38 19.05 7.39
N GLY A 80 2.30 19.84 7.43
CA GLY A 80 1.22 19.69 8.38
C GLY A 80 1.70 19.63 9.83
N LEU A 81 1.64 18.45 10.45
CA LEU A 81 1.98 18.23 11.86
C LEU A 81 3.45 17.82 12.09
N ALA A 82 4.29 17.81 11.06
CA ALA A 82 5.70 17.44 11.17
C ALA A 82 6.48 18.33 12.16
N TYR A 83 6.07 19.58 12.37
CA TYR A 83 6.68 20.50 13.34
C TYR A 83 6.64 19.96 14.78
N LEU A 84 5.73 19.03 15.09
CA LEU A 84 5.64 18.36 16.38
C LEU A 84 6.76 17.32 16.59
N VAL A 85 7.57 17.05 15.58
CA VAL A 85 8.73 16.13 15.63
C VAL A 85 9.99 16.88 15.18
N TYR A 86 9.96 17.54 14.03
CA TYR A 86 11.04 18.36 13.50
C TYR A 86 10.74 19.84 13.74
N SER A 87 11.31 20.43 14.79
CA SER A 87 10.98 21.79 15.21
C SER A 87 11.22 22.87 14.14
N GLY A 88 12.11 22.62 13.18
CA GLY A 88 12.37 23.51 12.05
C GLY A 88 11.37 23.41 10.89
N ALA A 89 10.55 22.35 10.82
CA ALA A 89 9.57 22.11 9.76
C ALA A 89 8.32 23.01 9.89
N GLN A 90 8.54 24.32 9.94
CA GLN A 90 7.53 25.37 10.11
C GLN A 90 7.25 26.13 8.81
N HIS A 91 7.99 25.84 7.74
CA HIS A 91 7.78 26.45 6.44
C HIS A 91 6.39 26.12 5.87
N THR A 92 5.91 26.99 5.01
CA THR A 92 4.51 27.06 4.63
C THR A 92 4.32 26.76 3.15
N ARG A 93 3.08 26.43 2.77
CA ARG A 93 2.69 26.28 1.36
C ARG A 93 2.97 27.55 0.57
N PHE A 94 2.92 28.73 1.19
CA PHE A 94 3.27 30.00 0.54
C PHE A 94 4.73 30.03 0.11
N ASP A 95 5.66 29.64 1.00
CA ASP A 95 7.09 29.65 0.70
C ASP A 95 7.41 28.69 -0.45
N HIS A 96 6.76 27.52 -0.42
CA HIS A 96 6.84 26.52 -1.48
C HIS A 96 6.30 27.02 -2.82
N SER A 97 5.08 27.58 -2.87
CA SER A 97 4.50 28.10 -4.11
C SER A 97 5.37 29.17 -4.78
N ILE A 98 6.00 30.06 -3.99
CA ILE A 98 6.93 31.06 -4.50
C ILE A 98 8.23 30.43 -5.00
N GLY A 99 8.76 29.44 -4.28
CA GLY A 99 9.91 28.64 -4.72
C GLY A 99 9.65 27.92 -6.05
N CYS A 100 8.47 27.33 -6.22
CA CYS A 100 8.03 26.70 -7.47
C CYS A 100 8.03 27.67 -8.65
N VAL A 101 7.69 28.95 -8.45
CA VAL A 101 7.81 29.96 -9.53
C VAL A 101 9.25 30.06 -10.03
N LYS A 102 10.24 30.09 -9.12
CA LYS A 102 11.66 30.14 -9.50
C LYS A 102 12.09 28.84 -10.18
N ALA A 103 11.74 27.68 -9.61
CA ALA A 103 12.06 26.37 -10.17
C ALA A 103 11.50 26.24 -11.60
N ALA A 104 10.21 26.51 -11.77
CA ALA A 104 9.52 26.43 -13.06
C ALA A 104 10.12 27.37 -14.10
N SER A 105 10.53 28.56 -13.69
CA SER A 105 11.20 29.52 -14.59
C SER A 105 12.51 28.98 -15.13
N ARG A 106 13.32 28.40 -14.26
CA ARG A 106 14.63 27.86 -14.65
C ARG A 106 14.50 26.61 -15.52
N ILE A 107 13.55 25.74 -15.18
CA ILE A 107 13.21 24.59 -16.02
C ILE A 107 12.76 25.09 -17.40
N PHE A 108 11.80 26.04 -17.44
CA PHE A 108 11.31 26.60 -18.69
C PHE A 108 12.43 27.20 -19.54
N ASP A 109 13.28 28.05 -18.96
CA ASP A 109 14.38 28.72 -19.67
C ASP A 109 15.37 27.68 -20.26
N GLN A 110 15.68 26.62 -19.52
CA GLN A 110 16.55 25.53 -19.99
C GLN A 110 15.90 24.69 -21.10
N LEU A 111 14.61 24.38 -20.99
CA LEU A 111 13.88 23.59 -21.99
C LEU A 111 13.60 24.42 -23.26
N LEU A 112 13.40 25.73 -23.14
CA LEU A 112 13.23 26.64 -24.25
C LEU A 112 14.46 26.62 -25.16
N ALA A 113 15.64 26.81 -24.57
CA ALA A 113 16.92 26.76 -25.28
C ALA A 113 17.16 25.37 -25.92
N ALA A 114 16.75 24.29 -25.24
CA ALA A 114 16.85 22.95 -25.78
C ALA A 114 15.90 22.71 -26.96
N LYS A 115 14.67 23.26 -26.92
CA LYS A 115 13.70 23.19 -28.01
C LYS A 115 14.19 23.94 -29.25
N GLU A 116 14.75 25.13 -29.08
CA GLU A 116 15.38 25.89 -30.17
C GLU A 116 16.49 25.08 -30.85
N ALA A 117 17.37 24.48 -30.05
CA ALA A 117 18.44 23.62 -30.55
C ALA A 117 17.89 22.38 -31.30
N ALA A 118 16.72 21.86 -30.89
CA ALA A 118 16.02 20.77 -31.56
C ALA A 118 15.23 21.21 -32.82
N GLY A 119 15.34 22.48 -33.23
CA GLY A 119 14.70 23.02 -34.44
C GLY A 119 13.23 23.41 -34.27
N GLY A 120 12.74 23.49 -33.03
CA GLY A 120 11.40 24.00 -32.73
C GLY A 120 11.37 25.54 -32.63
N SER A 121 10.20 26.13 -32.86
CA SER A 121 9.95 27.55 -32.58
C SER A 121 9.33 27.69 -31.19
N PRO A 122 10.08 28.11 -30.16
CA PRO A 122 9.50 28.38 -28.85
C PRO A 122 8.66 29.65 -28.85
N LYS A 123 7.75 29.76 -27.89
CA LYS A 123 7.07 31.01 -27.59
C LYS A 123 7.39 31.46 -26.17
N SER A 124 8.16 32.53 -26.05
CA SER A 124 8.55 33.11 -24.76
C SER A 124 7.34 33.59 -23.93
N GLU A 125 6.21 33.88 -24.57
CA GLU A 125 4.96 34.27 -23.92
C GLU A 125 4.42 33.19 -22.95
N TYR A 126 4.72 31.91 -23.20
CA TYR A 126 4.29 30.81 -22.34
C TYR A 126 5.01 30.75 -21.01
N ARG A 127 6.16 31.44 -20.88
CA ARG A 127 6.91 31.52 -19.61
C ARG A 127 6.04 32.05 -18.48
N LYS A 128 5.25 33.08 -18.76
CA LYS A 128 4.32 33.69 -17.80
C LYS A 128 3.22 32.71 -17.40
N VAL A 129 2.69 31.96 -18.36
CA VAL A 129 1.63 30.95 -18.15
C VAL A 129 2.12 29.81 -17.25
N VAL A 130 3.33 29.31 -17.49
CA VAL A 130 4.00 28.28 -16.66
C VAL A 130 4.26 28.80 -15.25
N ARG A 131 4.76 30.03 -15.10
CA ARG A 131 5.01 30.62 -13.79
C ARG A 131 3.74 30.84 -12.98
N LEU A 132 2.64 31.22 -13.62
CA LEU A 132 1.34 31.36 -12.96
C LEU A 132 0.78 30.00 -12.51
N ALA A 133 0.95 28.96 -13.32
CA ALA A 133 0.60 27.59 -12.89
C ALA A 133 1.45 27.16 -11.69
N ALA A 134 2.76 27.44 -11.69
CA ALA A 134 3.62 27.17 -10.54
C ALA A 134 3.19 27.94 -9.28
N LEU A 135 2.78 29.21 -9.41
CA LEU A 135 2.30 30.00 -8.28
C LEU A 135 0.98 29.47 -7.71
N MET A 136 0.09 28.98 -8.59
CA MET A 136 -1.29 28.61 -8.23
C MET A 136 -1.48 27.11 -7.96
N HIS A 137 -0.52 26.23 -8.25
CA HIS A 137 -0.71 24.78 -8.13
C HIS A 137 -1.13 24.32 -6.74
N ASP A 138 -0.64 24.99 -5.69
CA ASP A 138 -0.84 24.65 -4.28
C ASP A 138 -1.87 25.55 -3.58
N VAL A 139 -2.51 26.48 -4.31
CA VAL A 139 -3.49 27.43 -3.75
C VAL A 139 -4.75 26.75 -3.21
N GLY A 140 -4.99 25.50 -3.60
CA GLY A 140 -6.08 24.66 -3.14
C GLY A 140 -5.78 23.84 -1.87
N HIS A 141 -4.60 23.93 -1.24
CA HIS A 141 -4.35 23.14 -0.04
C HIS A 141 -5.18 23.60 1.17
N PRO A 142 -5.96 22.72 1.84
CA PRO A 142 -6.68 23.07 3.05
C PRO A 142 -5.73 23.19 4.25
N ALA A 143 -6.25 23.65 5.39
CA ALA A 143 -5.54 23.55 6.67
C ALA A 143 -5.01 22.12 6.92
N PHE A 144 -3.80 22.05 7.47
CA PHE A 144 -3.00 20.85 7.70
C PHE A 144 -2.57 20.10 6.42
N SER A 145 -2.57 20.76 5.26
CA SER A 145 -2.02 20.21 4.02
C SER A 145 -2.62 18.84 3.67
N HIS A 146 -1.80 17.78 3.55
CA HIS A 146 -2.27 16.45 3.18
C HIS A 146 -3.23 15.81 4.19
N VAL A 147 -3.20 16.23 5.47
CA VAL A 147 -4.15 15.76 6.48
C VAL A 147 -5.57 16.22 6.11
N GLY A 148 -5.76 17.51 5.87
CA GLY A 148 -7.05 18.07 5.47
C GLY A 148 -7.50 17.52 4.11
N GLU A 149 -6.58 17.37 3.16
CA GLU A 149 -6.86 16.80 1.85
C GLU A 149 -7.39 15.35 1.92
N ARG A 150 -6.77 14.48 2.74
CA ARG A 150 -7.23 13.10 2.90
C ARG A 150 -8.65 13.05 3.45
N VAL A 151 -9.01 13.98 4.34
CA VAL A 151 -10.37 14.09 4.90
C VAL A 151 -11.35 14.62 3.84
N LEU A 152 -10.97 15.63 3.06
CA LEU A 152 -11.78 16.10 1.92
C LEU A 152 -12.06 14.99 0.92
N ASN A 153 -11.04 14.19 0.58
CA ASN A 153 -11.17 13.05 -0.34
C ASN A 153 -12.15 11.98 0.16
N ARG A 154 -12.40 11.87 1.47
CA ARG A 154 -13.40 10.95 2.04
C ARG A 154 -14.79 11.57 2.06
N ILE A 155 -14.90 12.81 2.55
CA ILE A 155 -16.19 13.48 2.75
C ILE A 155 -16.83 13.93 1.43
N PHE A 156 -16.01 14.32 0.45
CA PHE A 156 -16.43 14.82 -0.86
C PHE A 156 -16.12 13.83 -1.99
N ASP A 157 -15.93 12.55 -1.70
CA ASP A 157 -15.53 11.54 -2.69
C ASP A 157 -16.41 11.58 -3.96
N LYS A 158 -17.73 11.62 -3.78
CA LYS A 158 -18.70 11.68 -4.89
C LYS A 158 -18.59 12.97 -5.69
N GLU A 159 -18.54 14.12 -5.02
CA GLU A 159 -18.44 15.43 -5.68
C GLU A 159 -17.11 15.60 -6.43
N LEU A 160 -16.01 15.16 -5.83
CA LEU A 160 -14.69 15.23 -6.43
C LEU A 160 -14.57 14.29 -7.64
N ASN A 161 -15.12 13.08 -7.57
CA ASN A 161 -15.16 12.14 -8.70
C ASN A 161 -16.03 12.68 -9.85
N LEU A 162 -17.21 13.24 -9.55
CA LEU A 162 -18.05 13.84 -10.58
C LEU A 162 -17.35 15.05 -11.23
N LEU A 163 -16.73 15.91 -10.42
CA LEU A 163 -16.00 17.08 -10.92
C LEU A 163 -14.82 16.66 -11.79
N PHE A 164 -14.10 15.62 -11.38
CA PHE A 164 -13.05 14.98 -12.17
C PHE A 164 -13.58 14.57 -13.54
N ASP A 165 -14.70 13.83 -13.59
CA ASP A 165 -15.28 13.35 -14.84
C ASP A 165 -15.68 14.51 -15.77
N ARG A 166 -16.25 15.58 -15.21
CA ARG A 166 -16.60 16.78 -16.00
C ARG A 166 -15.35 17.48 -16.52
N LEU A 167 -14.34 17.67 -15.69
CA LEU A 167 -13.08 18.27 -16.13
C LEU A 167 -12.39 17.40 -17.21
N ASP A 168 -12.41 16.06 -17.09
CA ASP A 168 -11.93 15.11 -18.11
C ASP A 168 -12.65 15.27 -19.45
N GLN A 169 -13.96 15.55 -19.43
CA GLN A 169 -14.74 15.71 -20.66
C GLN A 169 -14.37 16.99 -21.42
N HIS A 170 -14.10 18.08 -20.71
CA HIS A 170 -13.80 19.37 -21.32
C HIS A 170 -12.31 19.59 -21.60
N LEU A 171 -11.44 19.06 -20.75
CA LEU A 171 -10.00 19.09 -20.90
C LEU A 171 -9.49 17.66 -21.20
N PRO A 172 -10.00 16.96 -22.22
CA PRO A 172 -9.66 15.57 -22.42
C PRO A 172 -8.16 15.43 -22.65
N MET A 173 -7.57 14.42 -22.02
CA MET A 173 -6.35 13.84 -22.53
C MET A 173 -6.63 13.47 -24.00
N PRO A 174 -5.87 13.98 -25.00
CA PRO A 174 -6.12 13.67 -26.39
C PRO A 174 -6.20 12.15 -26.54
N ASN A 175 -7.36 11.67 -27.02
CA ASN A 175 -7.72 10.25 -27.08
C ASN A 175 -6.86 9.40 -28.05
N ALA A 176 -5.68 9.89 -28.44
CA ALA A 176 -4.86 9.30 -29.50
C ALA A 176 -3.35 9.32 -29.27
N TYR A 177 -2.81 9.77 -28.13
CA TYR A 177 -1.38 9.52 -27.88
C TYR A 177 -1.19 8.08 -27.36
N THR A 178 -1.11 7.16 -28.32
CA THR A 178 -0.45 5.87 -28.10
C THR A 178 0.92 6.07 -28.70
N PRO A 179 2.01 6.06 -27.91
CA PRO A 179 3.33 6.14 -28.51
C PRO A 179 3.44 5.04 -29.55
N PRO A 180 4.15 5.30 -30.67
CA PRO A 180 4.33 4.34 -31.75
C PRO A 180 4.56 2.93 -31.20
N HIS A 181 3.94 1.90 -31.76
CA HIS A 181 3.97 0.52 -31.22
C HIS A 181 5.39 -0.04 -30.96
N SER A 182 6.44 0.56 -31.52
CA SER A 182 7.86 0.29 -31.30
C SER A 182 8.52 1.05 -30.13
N LEU A 183 7.78 1.97 -29.49
CA LEU A 183 8.18 2.89 -28.42
C LEU A 183 7.39 2.65 -27.13
N LYS A 184 7.20 1.38 -26.75
CA LYS A 184 6.63 1.02 -25.44
C LYS A 184 7.73 0.70 -24.42
N PRO A 185 8.45 1.67 -23.83
CA PRO A 185 8.78 1.54 -22.42
C PRO A 185 7.47 1.42 -21.64
N ALA A 186 7.46 0.68 -20.53
CA ALA A 186 6.36 0.67 -19.56
C ALA A 186 5.94 2.10 -19.12
N ALA A 187 6.83 3.06 -19.33
CA ALA A 187 6.69 4.48 -19.04
C ALA A 187 5.71 5.28 -19.90
N LEU A 188 5.21 4.70 -21.00
CA LEU A 188 4.17 5.31 -21.82
C LEU A 188 2.86 4.50 -21.85
N THR A 189 2.82 3.37 -21.16
CA THR A 189 1.54 2.78 -20.76
C THR A 189 0.92 3.74 -19.77
N ARG A 190 -0.15 4.41 -20.21
CA ARG A 190 -1.00 5.34 -19.45
C ARG A 190 -0.91 5.06 -17.94
N PRO A 191 -0.43 5.98 -17.10
CA PRO A 191 -0.77 5.87 -15.69
C PRO A 191 -2.30 5.85 -15.66
N ARG A 192 -2.90 4.77 -15.14
CA ARG A 192 -4.31 4.79 -14.73
C ARG A 192 -4.53 6.14 -14.07
N LEU A 193 -5.47 6.95 -14.55
CA LEU A 193 -5.78 8.27 -14.00
C LEU A 193 -5.80 8.11 -12.49
N LYS A 194 -4.74 8.60 -11.82
CA LYS A 194 -4.63 8.50 -10.37
C LYS A 194 -5.81 9.30 -9.84
N LYS A 195 -6.49 8.78 -8.82
CA LYS A 195 -7.49 9.54 -8.07
C LYS A 195 -6.91 10.92 -7.77
N ILE A 196 -7.57 11.98 -8.24
CA ILE A 196 -6.98 13.32 -8.15
C ILE A 196 -7.03 13.78 -6.69
N PRO A 197 -5.93 14.36 -6.18
CA PRO A 197 -5.93 14.98 -4.86
C PRO A 197 -6.90 16.17 -4.80
N ALA A 198 -7.70 16.26 -3.73
CA ALA A 198 -8.66 17.35 -3.56
C ALA A 198 -8.02 18.75 -3.63
N ALA A 199 -6.75 18.91 -3.21
CA ALA A 199 -6.08 20.20 -3.27
C ALA A 199 -5.82 20.66 -4.70
N GLU A 200 -5.36 19.77 -5.59
CA GLU A 200 -5.15 20.08 -7.01
C GLU A 200 -6.47 20.49 -7.68
N ILE A 201 -7.56 19.78 -7.38
CA ILE A 201 -8.90 20.12 -7.87
C ILE A 201 -9.31 21.53 -7.41
N ALA A 202 -9.11 21.84 -6.13
CA ALA A 202 -9.42 23.14 -5.58
C ALA A 202 -8.58 24.26 -6.26
N SER A 203 -7.30 24.02 -6.53
CA SER A 203 -6.44 24.93 -7.29
C SER A 203 -6.97 25.16 -8.71
N VAL A 204 -7.35 24.09 -9.41
CA VAL A 204 -7.96 24.17 -10.75
C VAL A 204 -9.26 24.97 -10.73
N LEU A 205 -10.15 24.71 -9.77
CA LEU A 205 -11.38 25.50 -9.62
C LEU A 205 -11.08 26.97 -9.40
N LEU A 206 -10.13 27.31 -8.52
CA LEU A 206 -9.77 28.71 -8.25
C LEU A 206 -9.20 29.40 -9.50
N VAL A 207 -8.35 28.73 -10.27
CA VAL A 207 -7.84 29.26 -11.55
C VAL A 207 -8.96 29.48 -12.56
N LEU A 208 -9.96 28.60 -12.59
CA LEU A 208 -11.11 28.70 -13.49
C LEU A 208 -12.17 29.72 -13.02
N SER A 209 -12.00 30.40 -11.88
CA SER A 209 -12.98 31.37 -11.39
C SER A 209 -13.04 32.64 -12.26
N GLU A 210 -14.17 33.35 -12.24
CA GLU A 210 -14.34 34.59 -13.00
C GLU A 210 -13.48 35.73 -12.44
N GLU A 211 -13.20 35.70 -11.14
CA GLU A 211 -12.39 36.68 -10.43
C GLU A 211 -10.91 36.57 -10.84
N VAL A 212 -10.38 35.33 -10.90
CA VAL A 212 -9.00 35.10 -11.36
C VAL A 212 -8.87 35.42 -12.84
N GLU A 213 -9.82 35.02 -13.68
CA GLU A 213 -9.82 35.39 -15.11
C GLU A 213 -9.78 36.90 -15.29
N ARG A 214 -10.65 37.65 -14.60
CA ARG A 214 -10.70 39.11 -14.70
C ARG A 214 -9.36 39.75 -14.35
N LEU A 215 -8.75 39.33 -13.24
CA LEU A 215 -7.45 39.83 -12.82
C LEU A 215 -6.36 39.53 -13.85
N LEU A 216 -6.33 38.30 -14.39
CA LEU A 216 -5.34 37.90 -15.37
C LEU A 216 -5.53 38.59 -16.73
N ALA A 217 -6.78 38.83 -17.13
CA ALA A 217 -7.12 39.57 -18.34
C ALA A 217 -6.57 41.01 -18.31
N ASP A 218 -6.58 41.69 -17.16
CA ASP A 218 -5.99 43.02 -16.99
C ASP A 218 -4.45 43.05 -17.20
N TYR A 219 -3.81 41.89 -17.23
CA TYR A 219 -2.39 41.70 -17.54
C TYR A 219 -2.13 41.13 -18.94
N GLY A 220 -3.16 41.06 -19.79
CA GLY A 220 -3.08 40.55 -21.15
C GLY A 220 -2.98 39.02 -21.24
N ILE A 221 -3.33 38.31 -20.18
CA ILE A 221 -3.41 36.84 -20.20
C ILE A 221 -4.80 36.48 -20.70
N THR A 222 -4.85 36.02 -21.94
CA THR A 222 -6.10 35.75 -22.66
C THR A 222 -6.85 34.53 -22.12
N ASN A 223 -8.12 34.42 -22.50
CA ASN A 223 -9.00 33.31 -22.12
C ASN A 223 -8.46 31.95 -22.54
N ASP A 224 -7.66 31.85 -23.60
CA ASP A 224 -7.04 30.58 -24.03
C ASP A 224 -5.91 30.12 -23.09
N ASN A 225 -5.35 31.01 -22.28
CA ASN A 225 -4.28 30.68 -21.34
C ASN A 225 -4.80 30.18 -19.99
N ILE A 226 -6.01 30.57 -19.57
CA ILE A 226 -6.61 30.11 -18.31
C ILE A 226 -6.78 28.58 -18.28
N PRO A 227 -7.36 27.93 -19.31
CA PRO A 227 -7.43 26.47 -19.41
C PRO A 227 -6.05 25.82 -19.41
N ARG A 228 -5.03 26.46 -20.01
CA ARG A 228 -3.64 25.94 -20.02
C ARG A 228 -3.01 25.94 -18.63
N ILE A 229 -3.25 26.99 -17.83
CA ILE A 229 -2.81 27.02 -16.42
C ILE A 229 -3.46 25.87 -15.66
N ALA A 230 -4.78 25.72 -15.79
CA ALA A 230 -5.53 24.63 -15.14
C ALA A 230 -5.04 23.23 -15.60
N ALA A 231 -4.81 23.05 -16.90
CA ALA A 231 -4.31 21.81 -17.47
C ALA A 231 -2.92 21.45 -16.92
N MET A 232 -1.98 22.40 -16.85
CA MET A 232 -0.65 22.13 -16.31
C MET A 232 -0.68 21.74 -14.83
N ILE A 233 -1.47 22.43 -14.00
CA ILE A 233 -1.64 22.06 -12.58
C ILE A 233 -2.12 20.61 -12.49
N ARG A 234 -3.08 20.23 -13.34
CA ARG A 234 -3.62 18.87 -13.39
C ARG A 234 -2.67 17.83 -14.02
N GLY A 235 -1.58 18.26 -14.65
CA GLY A 235 -0.71 17.38 -15.44
C GLY A 235 -1.31 16.92 -16.77
N TYR A 236 -2.27 17.67 -17.31
CA TYR A 236 -2.80 17.50 -18.64
C TYR A 236 -1.88 18.08 -19.72
N PRO A 237 -1.90 17.50 -20.94
CA PRO A 237 -1.09 17.96 -22.03
C PRO A 237 -1.53 19.36 -22.45
N TRP A 238 -0.54 20.13 -22.84
CA TRP A 238 -0.69 21.53 -23.24
C TRP A 238 -1.67 21.70 -24.41
N GLU A 239 -1.68 20.72 -25.31
CA GLU A 239 -2.42 20.69 -26.58
C GLU A 239 -3.92 20.49 -26.39
N ALA A 240 -4.32 19.87 -25.28
CA ALA A 240 -5.73 19.66 -24.93
C ALA A 240 -6.50 21.01 -24.81
N CYS A 241 -5.78 22.12 -24.69
CA CYS A 241 -6.33 23.48 -24.59
C CYS A 241 -6.08 24.32 -25.85
N GLY A 242 -6.21 23.72 -27.03
CA GLY A 242 -6.09 24.44 -28.32
C GLY A 242 -4.64 24.59 -28.81
N GLY A 243 -3.84 23.53 -28.72
CA GLY A 243 -2.50 23.44 -29.33
C GLY A 243 -2.51 23.20 -30.85
N SER A 244 -1.34 23.12 -31.47
CA SER A 244 -1.20 22.84 -32.90
C SER A 244 -1.55 21.36 -33.21
N GLU A 245 -2.24 21.08 -34.32
CA GLU A 245 -2.55 19.70 -34.75
C GLU A 245 -1.33 18.89 -35.22
N THR A 246 -0.20 19.56 -35.47
CA THR A 246 0.99 18.92 -36.07
C THR A 246 2.25 19.05 -35.22
N VAL A 247 2.21 19.87 -34.16
CA VAL A 247 3.35 20.12 -33.27
C VAL A 247 2.86 20.15 -31.83
N HIS A 248 3.30 19.18 -31.03
CA HIS A 248 2.91 19.02 -29.64
C HIS A 248 4.12 19.29 -28.73
N ASP A 249 3.97 20.23 -27.81
CA ASP A 249 4.92 20.60 -26.78
C ASP A 249 4.64 19.86 -25.46
N ASP A 250 4.63 18.52 -25.54
CA ASP A 250 4.29 17.63 -24.42
C ASP A 250 5.12 17.88 -23.15
N PHE A 251 6.36 18.38 -23.30
CA PHE A 251 7.24 18.71 -22.16
C PHE A 251 6.68 19.83 -21.26
N MET A 252 5.76 20.68 -21.76
CA MET A 252 5.25 21.84 -21.03
C MET A 252 4.51 21.44 -19.74
N ARG A 253 3.70 20.38 -19.79
CA ARG A 253 2.99 19.87 -18.59
C ARG A 253 3.97 19.38 -17.54
N SER A 254 5.08 18.76 -17.97
CA SER A 254 6.08 18.15 -17.08
C SER A 254 6.88 19.17 -16.28
N ILE A 255 6.77 20.47 -16.59
CA ILE A 255 7.39 21.54 -15.81
C ILE A 255 6.70 21.70 -14.45
N ILE A 256 5.38 21.51 -14.39
CA ILE A 256 4.58 21.66 -13.17
C ILE A 256 4.20 20.31 -12.59
N SER A 257 3.77 19.38 -13.44
CA SER A 257 3.25 18.07 -13.05
C SER A 257 3.88 16.98 -13.94
N GLY A 258 5.09 16.55 -13.56
CA GLY A 258 5.94 15.62 -14.27
C GLY A 258 6.88 14.82 -13.36
N GLU A 259 7.86 14.15 -13.96
CA GLU A 259 8.82 13.30 -13.28
C GLU A 259 9.88 14.13 -12.53
N LEU A 260 10.34 15.21 -13.17
CA LEU A 260 11.29 16.20 -12.63
C LEU A 260 10.70 17.61 -12.75
N ASP A 261 9.63 17.88 -12.01
CA ASP A 261 8.89 19.13 -12.05
C ASP A 261 9.30 20.13 -10.96
N ALA A 262 8.83 21.37 -11.12
CA ALA A 262 9.10 22.48 -10.23
C ALA A 262 8.69 22.21 -8.77
N ASP A 263 7.55 21.54 -8.57
CA ASP A 263 7.05 21.11 -7.26
C ASP A 263 8.09 20.23 -6.55
N LYS A 264 8.50 19.12 -7.19
CA LYS A 264 9.47 18.19 -6.60
C LYS A 264 10.84 18.83 -6.36
N LEU A 265 11.33 19.66 -7.27
CA LEU A 265 12.64 20.29 -7.10
C LEU A 265 12.66 21.26 -5.91
N ASP A 266 11.55 21.99 -5.69
CA ASP A 266 11.43 22.88 -4.54
C ASP A 266 11.28 22.09 -3.23
N TYR A 267 10.26 21.24 -3.09
CA TYR A 267 9.98 20.63 -1.78
C TYR A 267 11.13 19.73 -1.33
N VAL A 268 11.82 19.02 -2.22
CA VAL A 268 12.93 18.15 -1.81
C VAL A 268 14.05 18.95 -1.16
N SER A 269 14.38 20.11 -1.72
CA SER A 269 15.42 20.99 -1.18
C SER A 269 14.93 21.70 0.08
N ARG A 270 13.68 22.20 0.04
CA ARG A 270 13.06 22.97 1.13
C ARG A 270 12.80 22.11 2.36
N ASP A 271 12.17 20.96 2.19
CA ASP A 271 11.81 20.06 3.29
C ASP A 271 13.07 19.52 3.95
N SER A 272 14.11 19.19 3.18
CA SER A 272 15.41 18.79 3.72
C SER A 272 16.03 19.88 4.59
N LEU A 273 16.09 21.12 4.06
CA LEU A 273 16.65 22.28 4.75
C LEU A 273 15.92 22.57 6.07
N PHE A 274 14.59 22.69 6.03
CA PHE A 274 13.79 23.08 7.19
C PHE A 274 13.61 21.94 8.20
N ALA A 275 13.58 20.68 7.76
CA ALA A 275 13.60 19.55 8.69
C ALA A 275 15.00 19.33 9.33
N GLY A 276 16.04 20.01 8.82
CA GLY A 276 17.42 19.85 9.30
C GLY A 276 18.00 18.47 8.96
N ILE A 277 17.55 17.87 7.86
CA ILE A 277 18.03 16.57 7.40
C ILE A 277 19.22 16.82 6.46
N PRO A 278 20.42 16.29 6.71
CA PRO A 278 21.61 16.60 5.92
C PRO A 278 21.66 15.77 4.63
N VAL A 279 20.59 15.80 3.82
CA VAL A 279 20.54 15.17 2.50
C VAL A 279 20.39 16.25 1.44
N ALA A 280 21.28 16.24 0.45
CA ALA A 280 21.29 17.23 -0.62
C ALA A 280 20.82 16.60 -1.93
N ALA A 281 20.01 17.34 -2.69
CA ALA A 281 19.81 17.11 -4.11
C ALA A 281 20.59 18.18 -4.89
N ASP A 282 21.35 17.78 -5.90
CA ASP A 282 22.00 18.71 -6.82
C ASP A 282 21.00 19.24 -7.87
N VAL A 283 20.04 20.03 -7.39
CA VAL A 283 18.94 20.59 -8.18
C VAL A 283 19.47 21.49 -9.30
N GLU A 284 20.52 22.26 -9.03
CA GLU A 284 21.21 23.10 -10.02
C GLU A 284 21.69 22.29 -11.22
N ARG A 285 22.43 21.21 -10.95
CA ARG A 285 22.91 20.33 -12.02
C ARG A 285 21.77 19.61 -12.70
N LEU A 286 20.76 19.16 -11.96
CA LEU A 286 19.62 18.47 -12.54
C LEU A 286 18.89 19.35 -13.56
N ILE A 287 18.57 20.60 -13.20
CA ILE A 287 17.96 21.57 -14.11
C ILE A 287 18.83 21.74 -15.36
N ASN A 288 20.13 22.02 -15.20
CA ASN A 288 21.04 22.27 -16.32
C ASN A 288 21.18 21.07 -17.29
N GLN A 289 20.85 19.87 -16.84
CA GLN A 289 20.90 18.64 -17.64
C GLN A 289 19.56 18.28 -18.29
N LEU A 290 18.47 18.97 -17.96
CA LEU A 290 17.20 18.81 -18.67
C LEU A 290 17.35 19.23 -20.14
N THR A 291 16.62 18.54 -21.02
CA THR A 291 16.61 18.78 -22.46
C THR A 291 15.24 18.43 -23.04
N VAL A 292 15.01 18.84 -24.28
CA VAL A 292 13.84 18.45 -25.08
C VAL A 292 14.29 17.46 -26.15
N LEU A 293 13.46 16.45 -26.41
CA LEU A 293 13.66 15.47 -27.47
C LEU A 293 12.52 15.55 -28.48
N LYS A 294 12.86 15.53 -29.76
CA LYS A 294 11.88 15.53 -30.85
C LYS A 294 11.57 14.09 -31.26
N VAL A 295 10.30 13.72 -31.22
CA VAL A 295 9.77 12.40 -31.60
C VAL A 295 8.77 12.60 -32.73
N HIS A 296 8.84 11.76 -33.76
CA HIS A 296 7.93 11.82 -34.89
C HIS A 296 6.90 10.68 -34.78
N GLU A 297 5.62 11.03 -34.83
CA GLU A 297 4.52 10.07 -34.89
C GLU A 297 3.82 10.17 -36.25
N LYS A 298 3.53 9.02 -36.87
CA LYS A 298 2.71 8.95 -38.09
C LYS A 298 1.27 8.59 -37.72
N LEU A 299 0.34 9.49 -37.96
CA LEU A 299 -1.10 9.27 -37.76
C LEU A 299 -1.81 9.38 -39.12
N GLY A 300 -2.03 8.23 -39.76
CA GLY A 300 -2.48 8.18 -41.16
C GLY A 300 -1.43 8.82 -42.09
N ASP A 301 -1.87 9.78 -42.90
CA ASP A 301 -0.99 10.54 -43.82
C ASP A 301 -0.31 11.74 -43.15
N LYS A 302 -0.67 12.08 -41.90
CA LYS A 302 -0.08 13.19 -41.15
C LYS A 302 1.12 12.72 -40.32
N THR A 303 2.16 13.54 -40.26
CA THR A 303 3.25 13.41 -39.28
C THR A 303 3.07 14.46 -38.20
N ILE A 304 3.08 14.02 -36.94
CA ILE A 304 2.98 14.86 -35.76
C ILE A 304 4.35 14.89 -35.09
N ASP A 305 4.85 16.10 -34.83
CA ASP A 305 6.10 16.32 -34.11
C ASP A 305 5.81 16.51 -32.62
N HIS A 306 6.32 15.59 -31.79
CA HIS A 306 6.22 15.66 -30.34
C HIS A 306 7.54 16.13 -29.75
N TYR A 307 7.49 17.13 -28.87
CA TYR A 307 8.61 17.59 -28.07
C TYR A 307 8.40 17.12 -26.63
N VAL A 308 9.19 16.13 -26.21
CA VAL A 308 9.06 15.49 -24.88
C VAL A 308 10.22 15.87 -23.97
N LEU A 309 9.99 15.80 -22.65
CA LEU A 309 11.02 16.01 -21.65
C LEU A 309 12.07 14.88 -21.72
N GLY A 310 13.34 15.25 -21.66
CA GLY A 310 14.45 14.32 -21.57
C GLY A 310 15.56 14.84 -20.66
N ILE A 311 16.57 14.00 -20.45
CA ILE A 311 17.77 14.38 -19.72
C ILE A 311 19.03 14.03 -20.53
N LYS A 312 20.02 14.92 -20.48
CA LYS A 312 21.35 14.65 -21.03
C LYS A 312 22.01 13.52 -20.26
N ARG A 313 22.81 12.70 -20.95
CA ARG A 313 23.57 11.59 -20.31
C ARG A 313 24.42 12.03 -19.11
N GLY A 314 24.93 13.26 -19.09
CA GLY A 314 25.69 13.81 -17.97
C GLY A 314 24.86 14.09 -16.70
N GLY A 315 23.52 14.09 -16.81
CA GLY A 315 22.58 14.30 -15.71
C GLY A 315 22.07 13.04 -15.02
N VAL A 316 22.42 11.84 -15.51
CA VAL A 316 21.96 10.56 -14.93
C VAL A 316 22.28 10.45 -13.44
N ALA A 317 23.51 10.78 -13.04
CA ALA A 317 23.93 10.75 -11.64
C ALA A 317 23.20 11.79 -10.76
N ALA A 318 22.80 12.93 -11.33
CA ALA A 318 22.02 13.93 -10.59
C ALA A 318 20.59 13.44 -10.34
N VAL A 319 20.00 12.70 -11.28
CA VAL A 319 18.70 12.04 -11.10
C VAL A 319 18.79 10.94 -10.04
N GLU A 320 19.82 10.10 -10.09
CA GLU A 320 20.05 9.07 -9.07
C GLU A 320 20.13 9.67 -7.66
N MET A 321 20.93 10.73 -7.48
CA MET A 321 21.04 11.45 -6.21
C MET A 321 19.70 12.06 -5.76
N PHE A 322 18.92 12.60 -6.70
CA PHE A 322 17.60 13.16 -6.44
C PHE A 322 16.62 12.09 -5.93
N VAL A 323 16.52 10.95 -6.64
CA VAL A 323 15.67 9.81 -6.25
C VAL A 323 16.06 9.27 -4.87
N MET A 324 17.37 9.12 -4.61
CA MET A 324 17.88 8.67 -3.30
C MET A 324 17.54 9.66 -2.18
N THR A 325 17.66 10.96 -2.44
CA THR A 325 17.32 12.03 -1.49
C THR A 325 15.82 11.98 -1.16
N ARG A 326 14.97 11.85 -2.18
CA ARG A 326 13.52 11.68 -2.00
C ARG A 326 13.19 10.44 -1.19
N ALA A 327 13.82 9.30 -1.49
CA ALA A 327 13.64 8.07 -0.73
C ALA A 327 13.97 8.26 0.75
N TYR A 328 15.05 8.98 1.04
CA TYR A 328 15.45 9.29 2.40
C TYR A 328 14.44 10.22 3.11
N LEU A 329 13.93 11.25 2.44
CA LEU A 329 12.89 12.12 2.99
C LEU A 329 11.59 11.36 3.26
N HIS A 330 11.18 10.47 2.36
CA HIS A 330 10.04 9.59 2.61
C HIS A 330 10.20 8.76 3.88
N ASP A 331 11.37 8.14 4.09
CA ASP A 331 11.63 7.30 5.27
C ASP A 331 11.66 8.12 6.57
N ARG A 332 12.45 9.20 6.57
CA ARG A 332 12.78 9.93 7.79
C ARG A 332 11.76 10.98 8.15
N LEU A 333 11.13 11.61 7.16
CA LEU A 333 10.24 12.74 7.35
C LEU A 333 8.78 12.33 7.11
N TYR A 334 8.40 11.99 5.88
CA TYR A 334 6.97 11.82 5.54
C TYR A 334 6.32 10.58 6.19
N SER A 335 7.07 9.49 6.34
CA SER A 335 6.58 8.25 6.97
C SER A 335 7.01 8.11 8.44
N HIS A 336 7.52 9.17 9.07
CA HIS A 336 7.96 9.10 10.46
C HIS A 336 6.80 8.70 11.39
N PRO A 337 6.90 7.61 12.18
CA PRO A 337 5.76 7.06 12.91
C PRO A 337 5.09 8.04 13.87
N LYS A 338 5.86 8.93 14.52
CA LYS A 338 5.29 9.94 15.43
C LYS A 338 4.55 11.08 14.70
N ILE A 339 4.94 11.38 13.46
CA ILE A 339 4.21 12.34 12.60
C ILE A 339 2.92 11.68 12.16
N ARG A 340 3.00 10.45 11.64
CA ARG A 340 1.86 9.62 11.24
C ARG A 340 0.82 9.46 12.35
N ALA A 341 1.26 9.20 13.58
CA ALA A 341 0.38 9.13 14.75
C ALA A 341 -0.40 10.44 14.99
N ALA A 342 0.28 11.59 14.89
CA ALA A 342 -0.34 12.91 15.04
C ALA A 342 -1.32 13.20 13.88
N GLU A 343 -0.91 12.91 12.64
CA GLU A 343 -1.74 13.05 11.45
C GLU A 343 -3.01 12.22 11.53
N GLN A 344 -2.91 10.92 11.81
CA GLN A 344 -4.07 10.04 11.93
C GLN A 344 -5.04 10.51 13.03
N ARG A 345 -4.50 11.03 14.14
CA ARG A 345 -5.36 11.56 15.21
C ARG A 345 -6.11 12.82 14.77
N MET A 346 -5.45 13.69 14.00
CA MET A 346 -6.06 14.89 13.43
C MET A 346 -7.08 14.55 12.35
N GLU A 347 -6.76 13.61 11.45
CA GLU A 347 -7.67 13.12 10.41
C GLU A 347 -8.97 12.65 11.02
N ARG A 348 -8.93 11.82 12.07
CA ARG A 348 -10.14 11.35 12.76
C ARG A 348 -10.95 12.49 13.35
N LEU A 349 -10.29 13.48 13.95
CA LEU A 349 -10.97 14.63 14.54
C LEU A 349 -11.68 15.45 13.45
N LEU A 350 -10.98 15.74 12.35
CA LEU A 350 -11.54 16.44 11.20
C LEU A 350 -12.65 15.65 10.51
N GLU A 351 -12.50 14.34 10.37
CA GLU A 351 -13.50 13.45 9.76
C GLU A 351 -14.76 13.36 10.61
N GLN A 352 -14.62 13.19 11.93
CA GLN A 352 -15.74 13.28 12.88
C GLN A 352 -16.46 14.62 12.76
N GLN A 353 -15.70 15.71 12.71
CA GLN A 353 -16.27 17.05 12.59
C GLN A 353 -16.99 17.24 11.25
N GLY A 354 -16.37 16.85 10.15
CA GLY A 354 -16.93 17.01 8.81
C GLY A 354 -18.14 16.11 8.54
N ASN A 355 -18.23 14.93 9.19
CA ASN A 355 -19.44 14.10 9.18
C ASN A 355 -20.59 14.71 10.01
N SER A 356 -20.29 15.60 10.96
CA SER A 356 -21.29 16.28 11.80
C SER A 356 -21.74 17.64 11.28
N MET A 357 -21.05 18.19 10.28
CA MET A 357 -21.30 19.52 9.72
C MET A 357 -21.89 19.43 8.32
N GLU A 358 -22.61 20.47 7.91
CA GLU A 358 -22.92 20.66 6.50
C GLU A 358 -21.64 20.88 5.69
N LYS A 359 -21.60 20.30 4.48
CA LYS A 359 -20.44 20.35 3.59
C LYS A 359 -19.87 21.77 3.38
N PRO A 360 -20.68 22.81 3.09
CA PRO A 360 -20.16 24.17 2.95
C PRO A 360 -19.48 24.69 4.22
N GLY A 361 -20.06 24.44 5.39
CA GLY A 361 -19.48 24.86 6.67
C GLY A 361 -18.17 24.14 6.99
N PHE A 362 -18.00 22.90 6.54
CA PHE A 362 -16.74 22.18 6.67
C PHE A 362 -15.65 22.70 5.72
N LEU A 363 -16.01 23.07 4.49
CA LEU A 363 -15.08 23.77 3.59
C LEU A 363 -14.65 25.12 4.16
N GLU A 364 -15.59 25.90 4.70
CA GLU A 364 -15.29 27.17 5.35
C GLU A 364 -14.35 26.99 6.55
N LEU A 365 -14.55 25.95 7.36
CA LEU A 365 -13.64 25.60 8.46
C LEU A 365 -12.21 25.39 7.95
N LEU A 366 -12.00 24.65 6.86
CA LEU A 366 -10.68 24.26 6.36
C LEU A 366 -9.97 25.33 5.51
N TYR A 367 -10.72 26.20 4.84
CA TYR A 367 -10.20 27.20 3.91
C TYR A 367 -10.31 28.64 4.42
N ASN A 368 -10.71 28.85 5.67
CA ASN A 368 -10.69 30.17 6.27
C ASN A 368 -9.30 30.80 6.18
N ASP A 369 -9.26 32.12 6.13
CA ASP A 369 -8.04 32.91 5.88
C ASP A 369 -7.02 32.80 7.03
N CYS A 370 -7.37 32.17 8.15
CA CYS A 370 -6.53 32.12 9.34
C CYS A 370 -5.64 30.86 9.47
N GLY A 371 -5.77 29.87 8.56
CA GLY A 371 -4.89 28.70 8.47
C GLY A 371 -4.94 27.71 9.64
N ASP A 372 -3.91 26.85 9.76
CA ASP A 372 -3.87 25.65 10.62
C ASP A 372 -4.24 25.92 12.09
N ASP A 373 -3.61 26.94 12.69
CA ASP A 373 -3.76 27.23 14.11
C ASP A 373 -5.17 27.78 14.44
N ALA A 374 -5.79 28.47 13.50
CA ALA A 374 -7.18 28.94 13.67
C ALA A 374 -8.20 27.81 13.48
N VAL A 375 -7.91 26.84 12.62
CA VAL A 375 -8.73 25.62 12.53
C VAL A 375 -8.64 24.84 13.83
N LEU A 376 -7.45 24.70 14.44
CA LEU A 376 -7.31 24.11 15.78
C LEU A 376 -8.17 24.83 16.82
N ASP A 377 -8.07 26.16 16.92
CA ASP A 377 -8.84 26.95 17.89
C ASP A 377 -10.36 26.83 17.65
N ARG A 378 -10.81 26.89 16.39
CA ARG A 378 -12.23 26.72 16.05
C ARG A 378 -12.72 25.32 16.44
N LEU A 379 -11.96 24.27 16.13
CA LEU A 379 -12.29 22.90 16.53
C LEU A 379 -12.40 22.74 18.05
N MET A 380 -11.53 23.39 18.83
CA MET A 380 -11.60 23.38 20.29
C MET A 380 -12.89 23.99 20.83
N ARG A 381 -13.42 25.02 20.16
CA ARG A 381 -14.64 25.74 20.58
C ARG A 381 -15.93 25.07 20.11
N LEU A 382 -15.86 24.20 19.10
CA LEU A 382 -17.06 23.52 18.58
C LEU A 382 -17.67 22.54 19.58
N ASN A 383 -16.86 21.83 20.36
CA ASN A 383 -17.35 20.99 21.46
C ASN A 383 -16.25 20.68 22.50
N GLU A 384 -16.67 20.35 23.72
CA GLU A 384 -15.77 20.09 24.85
C GLU A 384 -14.83 18.89 24.62
N LYS A 385 -15.31 17.85 23.91
CA LYS A 385 -14.52 16.64 23.62
C LYS A 385 -13.32 16.97 22.71
N ASN A 386 -13.53 17.79 21.68
CA ASN A 386 -12.48 18.30 20.82
C ASN A 386 -11.51 19.16 21.62
N GLY A 387 -12.01 20.08 22.45
CA GLY A 387 -11.18 20.93 23.32
C GLY A 387 -10.24 20.11 24.22
N LYS A 388 -10.78 19.10 24.92
CA LYS A 388 -10.00 18.17 25.77
C LYS A 388 -8.96 17.40 24.95
N THR A 389 -9.35 16.89 23.79
CA THR A 389 -8.45 16.14 22.89
C THR A 389 -7.30 17.02 22.41
N ILE A 390 -7.59 18.18 21.82
CA ILE A 390 -6.59 19.06 21.22
C ILE A 390 -5.64 19.59 22.30
N SER A 391 -6.17 19.97 23.46
CA SER A 391 -5.37 20.41 24.59
C SER A 391 -4.38 19.32 25.04
N ARG A 392 -4.84 18.07 25.19
CA ARG A 392 -3.99 16.96 25.61
C ARG A 392 -2.97 16.57 24.53
N VAL A 393 -3.45 16.31 23.31
CA VAL A 393 -2.65 15.68 22.24
C VAL A 393 -1.71 16.70 21.59
N PHE A 394 -2.23 17.83 21.13
CA PHE A 394 -1.47 18.77 20.31
C PHE A 394 -0.83 19.89 21.13
N ILE A 395 -1.55 20.49 22.09
CA ILE A 395 -1.01 21.61 22.90
C ILE A 395 -0.01 21.10 23.95
N LYS A 396 -0.39 20.11 24.76
CA LYS A 396 0.48 19.48 25.76
C LYS A 396 1.44 18.44 25.15
N ARG A 397 1.37 18.22 23.83
CA ARG A 397 2.21 17.29 23.06
C ARG A 397 2.19 15.84 23.60
N ASN A 398 1.07 15.42 24.20
CA ASN A 398 0.86 14.02 24.61
C ASN A 398 0.39 13.17 23.42
N LEU A 399 1.26 13.05 22.41
CA LEU A 399 0.94 12.38 21.14
C LEU A 399 0.81 10.86 21.32
N PRO A 400 -0.05 10.20 20.53
CA PRO A 400 -0.07 8.75 20.49
C PRO A 400 1.31 8.18 20.16
N GLN A 401 1.69 7.11 20.87
CA GLN A 401 2.98 6.42 20.75
C GLN A 401 2.78 5.05 20.12
N ARG A 402 3.84 4.50 19.51
CA ARG A 402 3.82 3.15 18.96
C ARG A 402 3.57 2.14 20.08
N ALA A 403 2.47 1.41 19.95
CA ALA A 403 2.16 0.24 20.75
C ALA A 403 2.64 -1.05 20.05
N LEU A 404 2.54 -1.11 18.72
CA LEU A 404 2.95 -2.30 17.95
C LEU A 404 3.48 -1.92 16.58
N ALA A 405 4.49 -2.67 16.12
CA ALA A 405 5.07 -2.56 14.78
C ALA A 405 4.78 -3.84 13.98
N LEU A 406 3.97 -3.74 12.95
CA LEU A 406 3.62 -4.86 12.06
C LEU A 406 4.43 -4.71 10.77
N VAL A 407 5.70 -5.07 10.86
CA VAL A 407 6.60 -5.14 9.71
C VAL A 407 6.75 -6.59 9.33
N ARG A 408 6.84 -6.88 8.02
CA ARG A 408 6.98 -8.25 7.51
C ARG A 408 8.08 -9.05 8.22
N ARG A 409 9.21 -8.39 8.52
CA ARG A 409 10.36 -8.99 9.21
C ARG A 409 10.19 -9.18 10.72
N TYR A 410 9.23 -8.50 11.35
CA TYR A 410 8.96 -8.65 12.79
C TYR A 410 7.75 -9.55 13.05
N LEU A 411 7.28 -10.27 12.02
CA LEU A 411 6.33 -11.35 12.21
C LEU A 411 7.09 -12.65 12.42
N ALA A 412 6.59 -13.44 13.36
CA ALA A 412 7.23 -14.66 13.77
C ALA A 412 7.31 -15.64 12.58
N GLY A 413 8.52 -16.09 12.25
CA GLY A 413 8.81 -17.05 11.18
C GLY A 413 9.55 -16.46 9.98
N TYR A 414 9.87 -15.16 9.99
CA TYR A 414 10.50 -14.50 8.84
C TYR A 414 12.04 -14.59 8.82
N ASP A 415 12.70 -14.68 9.98
CA ASP A 415 14.14 -14.36 10.12
C ASP A 415 15.12 -15.31 9.44
N ASN A 416 14.69 -16.47 8.90
CA ASN A 416 15.57 -17.43 8.21
C ASN A 416 15.09 -17.89 6.82
N LEU A 417 14.10 -17.23 6.20
CA LEU A 417 13.52 -17.64 4.91
C LEU A 417 13.96 -16.74 3.74
N SER A 418 15.25 -16.43 3.67
CA SER A 418 15.84 -15.53 2.66
C SER A 418 15.87 -16.07 1.21
N ALA A 419 15.03 -17.04 0.83
CA ALA A 419 14.99 -17.53 -0.55
C ALA A 419 13.63 -17.96 -1.10
N ARG A 420 12.59 -18.19 -0.29
CA ARG A 420 11.21 -18.48 -0.74
C ARG A 420 10.29 -18.38 0.48
N LEU A 421 9.37 -17.42 0.48
CA LEU A 421 8.33 -17.41 1.50
C LEU A 421 7.41 -18.65 1.36
N PRO A 422 6.92 -19.22 2.46
CA PRO A 422 5.70 -20.01 2.45
C PRO A 422 4.58 -19.19 1.81
N ILE A 423 3.88 -19.77 0.84
CA ILE A 423 2.76 -19.17 0.11
C ILE A 423 1.69 -18.65 1.09
N THR A 424 1.56 -19.30 2.24
CA THR A 424 0.64 -19.05 3.36
C THR A 424 0.87 -17.72 4.09
N LEU A 425 2.11 -17.37 4.43
CA LEU A 425 2.44 -16.09 5.10
C LEU A 425 2.34 -14.89 4.14
N THR A 426 2.65 -15.12 2.86
CA THR A 426 2.45 -14.12 1.81
C THR A 426 0.95 -13.86 1.62
N LYS A 427 0.13 -14.90 1.55
CA LYS A 427 -1.34 -14.80 1.49
C LYS A 427 -1.95 -14.10 2.70
N ALA A 428 -1.45 -14.33 3.92
CA ALA A 428 -1.97 -13.67 5.12
C ALA A 428 -1.73 -12.14 5.10
N PHE A 429 -0.56 -11.70 4.66
CA PHE A 429 -0.29 -10.27 4.45
C PHE A 429 -1.10 -9.68 3.29
N GLU A 430 -1.23 -10.40 2.18
CA GLU A 430 -2.08 -9.98 1.05
C GLU A 430 -3.55 -9.85 1.47
N GLN A 431 -4.06 -10.77 2.30
CA GLN A 431 -5.37 -10.69 2.92
C GLN A 431 -5.46 -9.48 3.85
N ALA A 432 -4.49 -9.29 4.74
CA ALA A 432 -4.44 -8.12 5.64
C ALA A 432 -4.44 -6.79 4.88
N ASP A 433 -3.69 -6.71 3.77
CA ASP A 433 -3.62 -5.55 2.88
C ASP A 433 -4.95 -5.16 2.24
N SER A 434 -5.89 -6.09 2.15
CA SER A 434 -7.26 -5.82 1.68
C SER A 434 -8.24 -5.61 2.83
N LEU A 435 -8.16 -6.44 3.87
CA LEU A 435 -9.13 -6.48 4.97
C LEU A 435 -8.96 -5.32 5.96
N VAL A 436 -7.72 -4.99 6.34
CA VAL A 436 -7.47 -4.00 7.40
C VAL A 436 -7.86 -2.60 6.95
N PRO A 437 -7.42 -2.09 5.77
CA PRO A 437 -7.79 -0.73 5.34
C PRO A 437 -9.30 -0.54 5.19
N ALA A 438 -10.02 -1.57 4.75
CA ALA A 438 -11.48 -1.53 4.61
C ALA A 438 -12.24 -1.52 5.94
N ASN A 439 -11.60 -1.95 7.04
CA ASN A 439 -12.25 -2.16 8.33
C ASN A 439 -11.51 -1.45 9.48
N LEU A 440 -10.75 -0.38 9.20
CA LEU A 440 -9.91 0.29 10.20
C LEU A 440 -10.70 0.66 11.46
N ASP A 441 -11.87 1.28 11.33
CA ASP A 441 -12.70 1.67 12.48
C ASP A 441 -13.08 0.46 13.37
N THR A 442 -13.43 -0.67 12.76
CA THR A 442 -13.70 -1.93 13.46
C THR A 442 -12.47 -2.42 14.21
N PHE A 443 -11.29 -2.44 13.56
CA PHE A 443 -10.03 -2.82 14.21
C PHE A 443 -9.70 -1.91 15.39
N ASN A 444 -9.83 -0.59 15.20
CA ASN A 444 -9.54 0.40 16.24
C ASN A 444 -10.44 0.23 17.46
N LYS A 445 -11.75 0.12 17.25
CA LYS A 445 -12.74 -0.06 18.32
C LYS A 445 -12.56 -1.39 19.05
N ALA A 446 -12.34 -2.48 18.33
CA ALA A 446 -12.13 -3.79 18.93
C ALA A 446 -10.87 -3.82 19.79
N ILE A 447 -9.74 -3.32 19.26
CA ILE A 447 -8.48 -3.26 20.02
C ILE A 447 -8.63 -2.37 21.25
N ALA A 448 -9.27 -1.20 21.12
CA ALA A 448 -9.51 -0.31 22.26
C ALA A 448 -10.38 -0.96 23.34
N GLN A 449 -11.43 -1.68 22.93
CA GLN A 449 -12.32 -2.42 23.83
C GLN A 449 -11.57 -3.56 24.54
N ILE A 450 -10.77 -4.34 23.82
CA ILE A 450 -9.96 -5.43 24.39
C ILE A 450 -8.95 -4.89 25.40
N ALA A 451 -8.29 -3.78 25.05
CA ALA A 451 -7.32 -3.11 25.90
C ALA A 451 -7.96 -2.50 27.16
N GLY A 452 -9.27 -2.21 27.15
CA GLY A 452 -9.89 -1.37 28.17
C GLY A 452 -9.26 0.02 28.20
N ALA A 453 -8.98 0.59 27.02
CA ALA A 453 -8.22 1.83 26.88
C ALA A 453 -8.96 3.00 27.53
N GLU A 454 -8.23 3.83 28.29
CA GLU A 454 -8.74 5.09 28.85
C GLU A 454 -9.08 6.08 27.73
N TYR A 455 -8.27 6.07 26.66
CA TYR A 455 -8.45 6.91 25.48
C TYR A 455 -8.71 6.08 24.21
N PRO A 456 -9.92 5.51 24.03
CA PRO A 456 -10.21 4.61 22.91
C PRO A 456 -10.05 5.29 21.54
N ASP A 457 -10.33 6.60 21.44
CA ASP A 457 -10.16 7.37 20.19
C ASP A 457 -8.69 7.55 19.76
N ASP A 458 -7.73 7.30 20.67
CA ASP A 458 -6.29 7.36 20.39
C ASP A 458 -5.69 6.01 19.98
N VAL A 459 -6.49 4.94 20.00
CA VAL A 459 -6.08 3.63 19.46
C VAL A 459 -6.17 3.68 17.95
N ILE A 460 -5.01 3.72 17.29
CA ILE A 460 -4.89 3.98 15.85
C ILE A 460 -4.08 2.88 15.17
N VAL A 461 -4.75 2.06 14.38
CA VAL A 461 -4.16 1.20 13.36
C VAL A 461 -3.90 2.07 12.12
N ASP A 462 -2.63 2.29 11.81
CA ASP A 462 -2.17 2.89 10.55
C ASP A 462 -1.68 1.77 9.62
N TRP A 463 -2.53 1.38 8.69
CA TRP A 463 -2.22 0.42 7.61
C TRP A 463 -1.99 1.15 6.28
N SER A 464 -1.37 2.33 6.33
CA SER A 464 -1.09 3.07 5.10
C SER A 464 0.09 2.43 4.38
N LYS A 465 -0.13 1.98 3.15
CA LYS A 465 0.97 1.63 2.26
C LYS A 465 1.84 2.88 2.11
N PRO A 466 3.17 2.79 2.29
CA PRO A 466 4.05 3.91 2.00
C PRO A 466 3.70 4.39 0.60
N ASN A 467 3.57 5.71 0.41
CA ASN A 467 3.41 6.23 -0.95
C ASN A 467 4.61 5.68 -1.73
N PRO A 468 4.37 4.77 -2.69
CA PRO A 468 5.48 4.14 -3.37
C PRO A 468 6.23 5.28 -4.03
N ILE A 469 7.57 5.21 -4.02
CA ILE A 469 8.41 6.06 -4.85
C ILE A 469 8.17 5.56 -6.28
N LYS A 470 6.96 5.82 -6.81
CA LYS A 470 6.52 5.59 -8.18
C LYS A 470 7.16 6.67 -9.03
N GLU A 471 8.47 6.78 -8.92
CA GLU A 471 9.26 7.41 -9.94
C GLU A 471 9.36 6.34 -11.02
N ASP A 472 8.40 6.39 -11.93
CA ASP A 472 8.64 5.92 -13.27
C ASP A 472 9.28 7.11 -13.99
N PRO A 473 10.61 7.20 -14.02
CA PRO A 473 11.22 8.13 -14.91
C PRO A 473 11.03 7.56 -16.33
N ALA A 474 9.89 7.89 -16.92
CA ALA A 474 9.67 7.96 -18.36
C ALA A 474 10.60 8.99 -19.04
N LEU A 475 11.73 9.30 -18.38
CA LEU A 475 12.71 10.26 -18.78
C LEU A 475 13.68 9.57 -19.72
N TRP A 476 13.63 10.01 -20.95
CA TRP A 476 14.52 9.58 -22.00
C TRP A 476 15.92 10.17 -21.78
N VAL A 477 16.95 9.34 -21.97
CA VAL A 477 18.34 9.78 -21.88
C VAL A 477 18.86 10.11 -23.28
N ALA A 478 19.20 11.38 -23.49
CA ALA A 478 19.76 11.85 -24.75
C ALA A 478 21.17 11.23 -24.97
N GLN A 479 21.36 10.56 -26.12
CA GLN A 479 22.67 10.08 -26.57
C GLN A 479 23.42 11.17 -27.36
N PHE A 480 24.76 11.20 -27.25
CA PHE A 480 25.66 12.29 -27.65
C PHE A 480 25.47 12.89 -29.08
N HIS A 481 25.62 14.23 -29.14
CA HIS A 481 26.15 15.09 -30.23
C HIS A 481 25.52 15.16 -31.62
N ASN A 482 24.46 14.42 -31.93
CA ASN A 482 23.67 14.71 -33.13
C ASN A 482 22.19 14.79 -32.77
N ASN A 483 21.58 15.97 -32.96
CA ASN A 483 20.12 16.14 -33.06
C ASN A 483 19.54 15.39 -34.28
N ALA A 484 20.38 14.66 -35.02
CA ALA A 484 20.02 13.73 -36.07
C ALA A 484 20.26 12.29 -35.58
N HIS A 485 19.31 11.75 -34.80
CA HIS A 485 19.23 10.30 -34.63
C HIS A 485 18.57 9.68 -35.87
N SER A 486 19.01 8.48 -36.24
CA SER A 486 18.37 7.73 -37.32
C SER A 486 16.88 7.58 -37.01
N LYS A 487 16.04 7.68 -38.05
CA LYS A 487 14.57 7.65 -37.94
C LYS A 487 13.99 6.38 -37.26
N ASP A 488 14.83 5.47 -36.77
CA ASP A 488 14.48 4.07 -36.53
C ASP A 488 14.70 3.55 -35.08
N LYS A 489 15.36 4.29 -34.17
CA LYS A 489 15.49 3.85 -32.76
C LYS A 489 15.31 4.98 -31.74
N PRO A 490 14.45 4.81 -30.70
CA PRO A 490 14.33 5.78 -29.63
C PRO A 490 15.57 5.87 -28.74
N PRO A 491 15.77 6.99 -28.04
CA PRO A 491 16.71 7.06 -26.93
C PRO A 491 16.39 6.00 -25.87
N PRO A 492 17.37 5.52 -25.09
CA PRO A 492 17.08 4.61 -23.99
C PRO A 492 16.36 5.35 -22.84
N PRO A 493 15.48 4.68 -22.10
CA PRO A 493 14.94 5.22 -20.86
C PRO A 493 16.05 5.28 -19.78
N ILE A 494 15.87 6.11 -18.76
CA ILE A 494 16.82 6.16 -17.63
C ILE A 494 16.96 4.80 -16.93
N SER A 495 15.93 3.94 -16.98
CA SER A 495 15.97 2.59 -16.40
C SER A 495 17.05 1.69 -17.01
N ALA A 496 17.51 1.99 -18.23
CA ALA A 496 18.66 1.32 -18.84
C ALA A 496 20.00 1.71 -18.20
N HIS A 497 20.04 2.80 -17.43
CA HIS A 497 21.24 3.29 -16.73
C HIS A 497 21.16 3.09 -15.22
N PHE A 498 19.97 3.27 -14.65
CA PHE A 498 19.71 3.19 -13.22
C PHE A 498 18.28 2.65 -13.00
N ASN A 499 18.17 1.45 -12.42
CA ASN A 499 16.88 0.80 -12.21
C ASN A 499 16.16 1.38 -10.97
N VAL A 500 15.47 2.51 -11.19
CA VAL A 500 14.65 3.19 -10.16
C VAL A 500 13.58 2.28 -9.58
N GLU A 501 12.97 1.44 -10.42
CA GLU A 501 11.91 0.54 -10.00
C GLU A 501 12.45 -0.52 -9.01
N GLN A 502 13.60 -1.11 -9.30
CA GLN A 502 14.24 -2.07 -8.39
C GLN A 502 14.60 -1.42 -7.05
N LEU A 503 15.13 -0.20 -7.06
CA LEU A 503 15.42 0.55 -5.82
C LEU A 503 14.14 0.87 -5.05
N SER A 504 13.09 1.32 -5.74
CA SER A 504 11.80 1.64 -5.14
C SER A 504 11.11 0.42 -4.56
N ASN A 505 11.17 -0.73 -5.25
CA ASN A 505 10.61 -1.99 -4.78
C ASN A 505 11.39 -2.50 -3.56
N ALA A 506 12.72 -2.49 -3.60
CA ALA A 506 13.55 -2.86 -2.45
C ALA A 506 13.27 -1.96 -1.24
N TYR A 507 13.08 -0.66 -1.47
CA TYR A 507 12.66 0.29 -0.43
C TYR A 507 11.28 -0.04 0.13
N GLN A 508 10.28 -0.25 -0.73
CA GLN A 508 8.91 -0.58 -0.32
C GLN A 508 8.88 -1.87 0.50
N ASP A 509 9.54 -2.92 0.04
CA ASP A 509 9.63 -4.20 0.74
C ASP A 509 10.31 -4.05 2.10
N ALA A 510 11.38 -3.25 2.17
CA ALA A 510 12.09 -3.02 3.43
C ALA A 510 11.27 -2.20 4.44
N LYS A 511 10.35 -1.34 3.96
CA LYS A 511 9.66 -0.32 4.74
C LYS A 511 8.15 -0.53 4.85
N LEU A 512 7.60 -1.59 4.26
CA LEU A 512 6.20 -1.98 4.42
C LEU A 512 5.96 -2.30 5.89
N ALA A 513 5.33 -1.35 6.57
CA ALA A 513 5.09 -1.38 8.00
C ALA A 513 3.70 -0.84 8.27
N ALA A 514 2.89 -1.62 8.97
CA ALA A 514 1.71 -1.10 9.64
C ALA A 514 2.05 -0.81 11.12
N TRP A 515 1.39 0.19 11.67
CA TRP A 515 1.62 0.63 13.05
C TRP A 515 0.34 0.58 13.84
N VAL A 516 0.44 0.21 15.11
CA VAL A 516 -0.61 0.47 16.10
C VAL A 516 -0.09 1.55 17.03
N PHE A 517 -0.85 2.63 17.17
CA PHE A 517 -0.58 3.70 18.11
C PHE A 517 -1.62 3.71 19.24
N ALA A 518 -1.23 4.23 20.38
CA ALA A 518 -2.07 4.39 21.56
C ALA A 518 -1.65 5.63 22.35
N ALA A 519 -2.53 6.13 23.22
CA ALA A 519 -2.13 7.09 24.25
C ALA A 519 -1.01 6.49 25.12
N PRO A 520 -0.04 7.29 25.62
CA PRO A 520 1.07 6.76 26.41
C PRO A 520 0.65 5.92 27.62
N GLN A 521 -0.50 6.25 28.23
CA GLN A 521 -1.07 5.53 29.38
C GLN A 521 -1.66 4.16 29.02
N ASP A 522 -2.06 3.97 27.77
CA ASP A 522 -2.71 2.75 27.26
C ASP A 522 -1.76 1.89 26.43
N ARG A 523 -0.49 2.30 26.28
CA ARG A 523 0.44 1.78 25.27
C ARG A 523 0.66 0.27 25.37
N GLU A 524 0.97 -0.22 26.57
CA GLU A 524 1.27 -1.63 26.82
C GLU A 524 0.01 -2.50 26.72
N LYS A 525 -1.12 -2.03 27.24
CA LYS A 525 -2.44 -2.69 27.13
C LYS A 525 -2.88 -2.83 25.68
N VAL A 526 -2.71 -1.76 24.90
CA VAL A 526 -3.08 -1.73 23.48
C VAL A 526 -2.14 -2.62 22.66
N ALA A 527 -0.85 -2.70 23.00
CA ALA A 527 0.07 -3.62 22.35
C ALA A 527 -0.39 -5.07 22.48
N ALA A 528 -0.71 -5.50 23.71
CA ALA A 528 -1.19 -6.85 23.99
C ALA A 528 -2.55 -7.13 23.31
N ALA A 529 -3.48 -6.20 23.40
CA ALA A 529 -4.79 -6.29 22.75
C ALA A 529 -4.69 -6.38 21.22
N ALA A 530 -3.81 -5.57 20.62
CA ALA A 530 -3.58 -5.60 19.19
C ALA A 530 -2.97 -6.93 18.74
N ALA A 531 -1.96 -7.43 19.45
CA ALA A 531 -1.36 -8.73 19.14
C ALA A 531 -2.40 -9.87 19.16
N LEU A 532 -3.28 -9.90 20.15
CA LEU A 532 -4.39 -10.86 20.21
C LEU A 532 -5.34 -10.72 19.02
N TYR A 533 -5.77 -9.49 18.73
CA TYR A 533 -6.75 -9.23 17.69
C TYR A 533 -6.20 -9.54 16.29
N PHE A 534 -4.95 -9.21 16.01
CA PHE A 534 -4.29 -9.54 14.74
C PHE A 534 -4.05 -11.05 14.60
N ALA A 535 -3.68 -11.75 15.67
CA ALA A 535 -3.56 -13.20 15.66
C ALA A 535 -4.92 -13.88 15.41
N GLU A 536 -6.00 -13.39 16.03
CA GLU A 536 -7.36 -13.91 15.83
C GLU A 536 -7.90 -13.65 14.42
N LYS A 537 -7.81 -12.40 13.94
CA LYS A 537 -8.47 -12.00 12.69
C LYS A 537 -7.67 -12.30 11.45
N LEU A 538 -6.34 -12.21 11.52
CA LEU A 538 -5.47 -12.26 10.35
C LEU A 538 -4.40 -13.35 10.45
N ASN A 539 -4.39 -14.14 11.53
CA ASN A 539 -3.36 -15.15 11.75
C ASN A 539 -1.94 -14.54 11.74
N LEU A 540 -1.79 -13.31 12.23
CA LEU A 540 -0.48 -12.63 12.31
C LEU A 540 0.05 -12.72 13.74
N VAL A 541 1.14 -13.46 13.93
CA VAL A 541 1.86 -13.57 15.20
C VAL A 541 3.04 -12.60 15.20
N VAL A 542 3.16 -11.86 16.30
CA VAL A 542 4.14 -10.80 16.46
C VAL A 542 5.40 -11.32 17.16
N ALA A 543 6.58 -11.07 16.58
CA ALA A 543 7.86 -11.42 17.19
C ALA A 543 8.29 -10.41 18.26
N SER A 544 9.28 -10.77 19.08
CA SER A 544 9.85 -9.92 20.14
C SER A 544 10.35 -8.56 19.61
N GLU A 545 10.93 -8.56 18.42
CA GLU A 545 11.51 -7.40 17.74
C GLU A 545 10.47 -6.31 17.47
N ALA A 546 9.20 -6.69 17.28
CA ALA A 546 8.12 -5.72 17.13
C ALA A 546 7.89 -4.91 18.41
N LEU A 547 8.10 -5.54 19.58
CA LEU A 547 8.00 -4.89 20.89
C LEU A 547 9.18 -3.97 21.14
N ASP A 548 10.39 -4.37 20.72
CA ASP A 548 11.59 -3.53 20.78
C ASP A 548 11.42 -2.25 19.95
N HIS A 549 10.82 -2.37 18.76
CA HIS A 549 10.48 -1.21 17.93
C HIS A 549 9.43 -0.29 18.58
N ALA A 550 8.52 -0.84 19.38
CA ALA A 550 7.57 -0.08 20.19
C ALA A 550 8.17 0.43 21.51
N LYS A 551 9.38 -0.01 21.88
CA LYS A 551 10.04 0.23 23.18
C LYS A 551 9.15 -0.23 24.35
N ILE A 552 8.64 -1.45 24.26
CA ILE A 552 7.83 -2.09 25.30
C ILE A 552 8.62 -3.25 25.87
N GLU A 553 8.76 -3.27 27.20
CA GLU A 553 9.39 -4.39 27.88
C GLU A 553 8.54 -5.65 27.75
N ARG A 554 9.18 -6.76 27.39
CA ARG A 554 8.50 -8.04 27.15
C ARG A 554 7.75 -8.57 28.38
N SER A 555 8.32 -8.39 29.57
CA SER A 555 7.67 -8.79 30.84
C SER A 555 6.33 -8.09 31.02
N ILE A 556 6.31 -6.76 30.85
CA ILE A 556 5.09 -5.95 30.95
C ILE A 556 4.08 -6.35 29.88
N PHE A 557 4.54 -6.58 28.65
CA PHE A 557 3.67 -7.06 27.57
C PHE A 557 3.02 -8.41 27.90
N ILE A 558 3.77 -9.36 28.44
CA ILE A 558 3.27 -10.68 28.84
C ILE A 558 2.20 -10.56 29.93
N ASP A 559 2.42 -9.68 30.91
CA ASP A 559 1.45 -9.45 31.99
C ASP A 559 0.15 -8.82 31.46
N GLU A 560 0.26 -7.84 30.55
CA GLU A 560 -0.90 -7.25 29.88
C GLU A 560 -1.61 -8.24 28.94
N LEU A 561 -0.88 -9.15 28.31
CA LEU A 561 -1.44 -10.23 27.49
C LEU A 561 -2.27 -11.19 28.33
N LYS A 562 -1.79 -11.57 29.52
CA LYS A 562 -2.54 -12.38 30.49
C LYS A 562 -3.78 -11.63 30.99
N ALA A 563 -3.66 -10.33 31.26
CA ALA A 563 -4.79 -9.51 31.67
C ALA A 563 -5.85 -9.39 30.56
N ALA A 564 -5.44 -9.17 29.31
CA ALA A 564 -6.32 -9.14 28.16
C ALA A 564 -7.02 -10.49 27.94
N ARG A 565 -6.28 -11.61 28.05
CA ARG A 565 -6.85 -12.96 28.01
C ARG A 565 -7.98 -13.14 29.03
N GLN A 566 -7.76 -12.71 30.28
CA GLN A 566 -8.75 -12.84 31.35
C GLN A 566 -10.05 -12.05 31.05
N ARG A 567 -9.95 -10.89 30.39
CA ARG A 567 -11.14 -10.11 29.98
C ARG A 567 -12.03 -10.85 28.98
N PHE A 568 -11.47 -11.82 28.25
CA PHE A 568 -12.16 -12.60 27.22
C PHE A 568 -12.18 -14.09 27.54
N GLU A 569 -12.21 -14.46 28.82
CA GLU A 569 -12.17 -15.86 29.25
C GLU A 569 -13.35 -16.70 28.72
N SER A 570 -14.48 -16.04 28.40
CA SER A 570 -15.65 -16.66 27.77
C SER A 570 -15.45 -16.96 26.27
N ASN A 571 -14.50 -16.30 25.61
CA ASN A 571 -14.17 -16.54 24.21
C ASN A 571 -13.05 -17.59 24.11
N LYS A 572 -13.47 -18.85 23.91
CA LYS A 572 -12.55 -20.00 23.80
C LYS A 572 -11.46 -19.80 22.74
N ASP A 573 -11.73 -19.05 21.67
CA ASP A 573 -10.74 -18.78 20.63
C ASP A 573 -9.68 -17.79 21.10
N VAL A 574 -10.08 -16.68 21.73
CA VAL A 574 -9.14 -15.69 22.29
C VAL A 574 -8.28 -16.30 23.38
N VAL A 575 -8.86 -17.10 24.28
CA VAL A 575 -8.11 -17.83 25.32
C VAL A 575 -7.05 -18.73 24.69
N ARG A 576 -7.45 -19.52 23.69
CA ARG A 576 -6.59 -20.46 22.98
C ARG A 576 -5.48 -19.79 22.17
N ILE A 577 -5.73 -18.58 21.65
CA ILE A 577 -4.73 -17.75 20.94
C ILE A 577 -3.77 -17.11 21.94
N ALA A 578 -4.29 -16.55 23.04
CA ALA A 578 -3.48 -15.96 24.09
C ALA A 578 -2.50 -16.99 24.70
N ASP A 579 -2.98 -18.20 24.99
CA ASP A 579 -2.14 -19.30 25.47
C ASP A 579 -1.05 -19.65 24.45
N GLY A 580 -1.39 -19.67 23.15
CA GLY A 580 -0.42 -19.87 22.07
C GLY A 580 0.64 -18.77 21.98
N LEU A 581 0.23 -17.49 22.08
CA LEU A 581 1.15 -16.35 22.06
C LEU A 581 2.06 -16.33 23.29
N LEU A 582 1.54 -16.66 24.47
CA LEU A 582 2.32 -16.76 25.70
C LEU A 582 3.42 -17.84 25.59
N HIS A 583 3.15 -18.95 24.90
CA HIS A 583 4.15 -19.98 24.62
C HIS A 583 5.25 -19.49 23.66
N VAL A 584 4.91 -18.73 22.62
CA VAL A 584 5.90 -18.17 21.67
C VAL A 584 6.83 -17.16 22.35
N LEU A 585 6.30 -16.40 23.31
CA LEU A 585 7.00 -15.32 24.00
C LEU A 585 7.82 -15.79 25.21
N ASP A 586 8.03 -17.09 25.43
CA ASP A 586 8.80 -17.62 26.56
C ASP A 586 10.09 -18.33 26.07
N ASP A 587 11.00 -17.59 25.42
CA ASP A 587 12.38 -17.91 24.98
C ASP A 587 12.76 -19.32 24.45
N ARG A 588 11.77 -20.17 24.18
CA ARG A 588 11.92 -21.52 23.61
C ARG A 588 11.00 -21.60 22.40
N LEU A 589 11.42 -20.95 21.33
CA LEU A 589 10.72 -20.83 20.06
C LEU A 589 10.13 -22.17 19.56
N PHE A 590 8.81 -22.22 19.38
CA PHE A 590 8.18 -23.04 18.34
C PHE A 590 7.05 -22.25 17.65
N ILE A 591 7.44 -21.20 16.91
CA ILE A 591 6.60 -20.48 15.92
C ILE A 591 5.75 -21.41 15.05
N PRO A 592 6.24 -22.58 14.59
CA PRO A 592 5.45 -23.43 13.72
C PRO A 592 4.21 -23.99 14.41
N ALA A 593 4.20 -24.25 15.72
CA ALA A 593 3.04 -24.87 16.37
C ALA A 593 1.78 -24.00 16.28
N ALA A 594 1.91 -22.68 16.37
CA ALA A 594 0.83 -21.73 16.15
C ALA A 594 0.43 -21.68 14.66
N THR A 595 1.41 -21.63 13.75
CA THR A 595 1.19 -21.68 12.30
C THR A 595 0.51 -22.98 11.86
N PHE A 596 0.89 -24.13 12.42
CA PHE A 596 0.29 -25.46 12.27
C PHE A 596 -1.17 -25.41 12.68
N LYS A 597 -1.42 -24.98 13.91
CA LYS A 597 -2.76 -24.88 14.52
C LYS A 597 -3.70 -23.98 13.72
N LEU A 598 -3.19 -22.93 13.07
CA LEU A 598 -3.97 -22.01 12.27
C LEU A 598 -4.16 -22.46 10.81
N ALA A 599 -3.14 -23.06 10.19
CA ALA A 599 -3.24 -23.69 8.88
C ALA A 599 -4.31 -24.81 8.88
N PHE A 600 -4.28 -25.71 9.87
CA PHE A 600 -5.27 -26.79 10.01
C PHE A 600 -6.72 -26.29 10.20
N ARG A 601 -6.90 -25.14 10.84
CA ARG A 601 -8.23 -24.55 11.10
C ARG A 601 -8.79 -23.73 9.94
N SER A 602 -7.94 -23.31 9.01
CA SER A 602 -8.36 -22.62 7.79
C SER A 602 -8.96 -23.58 6.76
N LEU A 603 -8.78 -24.89 6.96
CA LEU A 603 -9.35 -25.92 6.11
C LEU A 603 -10.88 -26.04 6.35
N PRO A 604 -11.69 -26.28 5.31
CA PRO A 604 -13.15 -26.10 5.32
C PRO A 604 -13.96 -27.14 6.15
N TRP A 605 -13.32 -27.88 7.05
CA TRP A 605 -13.92 -28.99 7.80
C TRP A 605 -14.79 -28.50 8.97
N ARG A 606 -16.01 -29.04 9.09
CA ARG A 606 -16.94 -28.75 10.20
C ARG A 606 -17.08 -29.89 11.22
N ASN A 607 -16.27 -30.95 11.12
CA ASN A 607 -16.37 -32.11 12.01
C ASN A 607 -15.51 -31.90 13.26
N GLU A 608 -16.14 -31.97 14.43
CA GLU A 608 -15.51 -31.75 15.74
C GLU A 608 -14.39 -32.75 16.04
N ASP A 609 -14.48 -33.98 15.53
CA ASP A 609 -13.46 -35.02 15.70
C ASP A 609 -12.15 -34.70 14.95
N VAL A 610 -12.28 -34.08 13.77
CA VAL A 610 -11.14 -33.61 12.96
C VAL A 610 -10.43 -32.47 13.68
N ILE A 611 -11.20 -31.52 14.22
CA ILE A 611 -10.67 -30.38 14.98
C ILE A 611 -9.93 -30.87 16.23
N GLN A 612 -10.47 -31.86 16.96
CA GLN A 612 -9.83 -32.45 18.14
C GLN A 612 -8.55 -33.23 17.79
N ALA A 613 -8.51 -33.92 16.64
CA ALA A 613 -7.29 -34.59 16.17
C ALA A 613 -6.21 -33.58 15.80
N CYS A 614 -6.56 -32.50 15.11
CA CYS A 614 -5.64 -31.40 14.78
C CYS A 614 -5.09 -30.70 16.04
N ASP A 615 -5.94 -30.44 17.03
CA ASP A 615 -5.51 -29.83 18.30
C ASP A 615 -4.55 -30.74 19.08
N ARG A 616 -4.78 -32.07 19.08
CA ARG A 616 -3.86 -33.05 19.67
C ARG A 616 -2.52 -33.12 18.95
N LEU A 617 -2.52 -33.22 17.62
CA LEU A 617 -1.28 -33.23 16.82
C LEU A 617 -0.44 -31.96 17.05
N SER A 618 -1.09 -30.79 17.11
CA SER A 618 -0.42 -29.53 17.41
C SER A 618 0.25 -29.54 18.79
N GLN A 619 -0.43 -30.07 19.82
CA GLN A 619 0.12 -30.22 21.17
C GLN A 619 1.31 -31.18 21.19
N GLU A 620 1.22 -32.30 20.48
CA GLU A 620 2.29 -33.30 20.41
C GLU A 620 3.52 -32.78 19.65
N ILE A 621 3.36 -32.13 18.49
CA ILE A 621 4.45 -31.50 17.75
C ILE A 621 5.15 -30.43 18.59
N SER A 622 4.38 -29.65 19.35
CA SER A 622 4.92 -28.65 20.28
C SER A 622 5.79 -29.27 21.38
N GLY A 623 5.53 -30.53 21.74
CA GLY A 623 6.28 -31.25 22.78
C GLY A 623 7.59 -31.89 22.31
N ILE A 624 7.79 -32.11 21.00
CA ILE A 624 8.89 -32.94 20.45
C ILE A 624 10.22 -32.18 20.30
N ASN A 625 10.28 -30.87 20.55
CA ASN A 625 11.52 -30.08 20.49
C ASN A 625 12.28 -30.20 19.13
N LEU A 626 11.54 -30.18 18.02
CA LEU A 626 12.05 -30.37 16.65
C LEU A 626 13.01 -29.23 16.22
N PRO A 627 14.22 -29.51 15.71
CA PRO A 627 15.08 -28.45 15.18
C PRO A 627 14.42 -27.66 14.03
N MET A 628 14.68 -26.35 13.95
CA MET A 628 14.11 -25.41 12.94
C MET A 628 14.18 -25.90 11.48
N CYS A 629 15.19 -26.70 11.13
CA CYS A 629 15.38 -27.23 9.78
C CYS A 629 14.35 -28.29 9.36
N TYR A 630 13.59 -28.85 10.30
CA TYR A 630 12.54 -29.85 10.04
C TYR A 630 11.12 -29.25 9.96
N TYR A 631 10.98 -27.92 9.98
CA TYR A 631 9.68 -27.25 9.94
C TYR A 631 8.96 -27.30 8.58
N PRO A 632 9.66 -27.18 7.44
CA PRO A 632 9.04 -27.43 6.13
C PRO A 632 8.42 -28.84 6.05
N ASP A 633 9.00 -29.81 6.75
CA ASP A 633 8.55 -31.20 6.80
C ASP A 633 7.18 -31.33 7.46
N ALA A 634 6.97 -30.60 8.55
CA ALA A 634 5.69 -30.60 9.22
C ALA A 634 4.61 -29.86 8.40
N GLU A 635 4.94 -28.80 7.63
CA GLU A 635 3.98 -28.10 6.73
C GLU A 635 3.51 -29.02 5.59
N ALA A 636 4.44 -29.71 4.94
CA ALA A 636 4.13 -30.69 3.90
C ALA A 636 3.20 -31.80 4.41
N ALA A 637 3.36 -32.19 5.68
CA ALA A 637 2.50 -33.17 6.33
C ALA A 637 1.05 -32.71 6.51
N ILE A 638 0.83 -31.42 6.81
CA ILE A 638 -0.52 -30.86 6.90
C ILE A 638 -1.22 -30.97 5.55
N SER A 639 -0.55 -30.53 4.49
CA SER A 639 -1.09 -30.54 3.13
C SER A 639 -1.41 -31.99 2.69
N ALA A 640 -0.57 -32.95 3.06
CA ALA A 640 -0.87 -34.37 2.82
C ALA A 640 -2.04 -34.90 3.67
N LEU A 641 -2.18 -34.47 4.93
CA LEU A 641 -3.34 -34.85 5.75
C LEU A 641 -4.64 -34.25 5.23
N ASP A 642 -4.65 -32.98 4.83
CA ASP A 642 -5.80 -32.35 4.18
C ASP A 642 -6.20 -33.10 2.90
N LEU A 643 -5.21 -33.47 2.08
CA LEU A 643 -5.41 -34.27 0.89
C LEU A 643 -6.09 -35.62 1.18
N VAL A 644 -5.62 -36.34 2.21
CA VAL A 644 -6.21 -37.60 2.67
C VAL A 644 -7.64 -37.40 3.18
N LEU A 645 -7.91 -36.29 3.89
CA LEU A 645 -9.25 -35.96 4.38
C LEU A 645 -10.21 -35.58 3.24
N ARG A 646 -9.74 -34.86 2.20
CA ARG A 646 -10.53 -34.56 0.98
C ARG A 646 -10.87 -35.80 0.20
N PHE A 647 -9.89 -36.70 0.07
CA PHE A 647 -10.13 -37.99 -0.54
C PHE A 647 -11.21 -38.79 0.22
N ARG A 648 -11.16 -38.80 1.56
CA ARG A 648 -12.19 -39.41 2.41
C ARG A 648 -13.57 -38.77 2.20
N GLN A 649 -13.66 -37.43 2.26
CA GLN A 649 -14.93 -36.72 2.17
C GLN A 649 -15.61 -36.86 0.81
N GLY A 650 -14.85 -36.81 -0.29
CA GLY A 650 -15.37 -37.07 -1.63
C GLY A 650 -15.99 -38.46 -1.79
N ARG A 651 -15.80 -39.34 -0.81
CA ARG A 651 -16.32 -40.71 -0.74
C ARG A 651 -17.26 -40.96 0.44
N ALA A 652 -17.56 -39.95 1.27
CA ALA A 652 -18.46 -40.09 2.40
C ALA A 652 -19.89 -40.36 1.91
N GLY A 653 -20.45 -41.53 2.24
CA GLY A 653 -21.83 -41.91 1.94
C GLY A 653 -22.03 -42.90 0.78
N ALA A 654 -20.98 -43.38 0.12
CA ALA A 654 -21.07 -44.49 -0.84
C ALA A 654 -19.94 -45.51 -0.60
N PRO A 655 -20.23 -46.74 -0.14
CA PRO A 655 -19.22 -47.79 -0.15
C PRO A 655 -18.79 -48.04 -1.59
N ASN A 656 -17.49 -47.97 -1.87
CA ASN A 656 -16.96 -48.48 -3.13
C ASN A 656 -16.51 -49.93 -2.89
N PRO A 657 -17.31 -50.95 -3.26
CA PRO A 657 -16.97 -52.35 -3.04
C PRO A 657 -15.68 -52.78 -3.79
N SER A 658 -15.09 -51.93 -4.63
CA SER A 658 -13.82 -52.23 -5.29
C SER A 658 -12.58 -52.03 -4.41
N TRP A 659 -12.69 -51.42 -3.22
CA TRP A 659 -11.55 -51.19 -2.29
C TRP A 659 -11.30 -52.37 -1.32
N GLU A 660 -11.81 -53.57 -1.67
CA GLU A 660 -11.49 -54.85 -1.00
C GLU A 660 -9.98 -55.16 -1.01
N THR A 661 -9.19 -54.50 -1.87
CA THR A 661 -7.72 -54.65 -1.90
C THR A 661 -7.00 -53.31 -1.79
N GLU A 662 -5.83 -53.30 -1.15
CA GLU A 662 -4.95 -52.12 -1.02
C GLU A 662 -4.61 -51.51 -2.39
N ALA A 663 -4.45 -52.34 -3.43
CA ALA A 663 -4.11 -51.91 -4.78
C ALA A 663 -5.19 -51.01 -5.42
N THR A 664 -6.48 -51.29 -5.19
CA THR A 664 -7.55 -50.45 -5.75
C THR A 664 -7.66 -49.12 -5.03
N MET A 665 -7.48 -49.12 -3.70
CA MET A 665 -7.47 -47.91 -2.88
C MET A 665 -6.30 -46.99 -3.27
N GLN A 666 -5.13 -47.58 -3.53
CA GLN A 666 -3.94 -46.86 -4.02
C GLN A 666 -4.17 -46.23 -5.39
N LYS A 667 -4.74 -46.99 -6.33
CA LYS A 667 -5.05 -46.48 -7.68
C LYS A 667 -6.00 -45.28 -7.63
N ASP A 668 -7.06 -45.38 -6.82
CA ASP A 668 -8.05 -44.30 -6.69
C ASP A 668 -7.48 -43.07 -5.98
N PHE A 669 -6.64 -43.27 -4.96
CA PHE A 669 -5.95 -42.15 -4.30
C PHE A 669 -4.98 -41.46 -5.25
N LYS A 670 -4.16 -42.21 -6.00
CA LYS A 670 -3.25 -41.66 -7.01
C LYS A 670 -3.99 -40.82 -8.03
N THR A 671 -5.08 -41.36 -8.58
CA THR A 671 -5.94 -40.65 -9.54
C THR A 671 -6.48 -39.36 -8.94
N PHE A 672 -6.88 -39.38 -7.66
CA PHE A 672 -7.36 -38.19 -6.97
C PHE A 672 -6.28 -37.12 -6.82
N VAL A 673 -5.05 -37.48 -6.43
CA VAL A 673 -3.93 -36.52 -6.34
C VAL A 673 -3.60 -35.90 -7.70
N GLU A 674 -3.66 -36.68 -8.77
CA GLU A 674 -3.35 -36.20 -10.13
C GLU A 674 -4.46 -35.31 -10.73
N THR A 675 -5.71 -35.52 -10.31
CA THR A 675 -6.90 -34.80 -10.84
C THR A 675 -7.32 -33.60 -10.00
N ASP A 676 -7.00 -33.58 -8.70
CA ASP A 676 -7.24 -32.45 -7.83
C ASP A 676 -6.20 -31.34 -8.13
N GLU A 677 -6.69 -30.19 -8.62
CA GLU A 677 -5.86 -29.07 -9.08
C GLU A 677 -4.91 -28.56 -7.98
N VAL A 678 -5.37 -28.55 -6.73
CA VAL A 678 -4.58 -28.11 -5.57
C VAL A 678 -3.52 -29.15 -5.23
N ALA A 679 -3.91 -30.42 -5.11
CA ALA A 679 -3.02 -31.52 -4.79
C ALA A 679 -1.89 -31.68 -5.82
N ASN A 680 -2.23 -31.65 -7.10
CA ASN A 680 -1.27 -31.76 -8.20
C ASN A 680 -0.34 -30.54 -8.25
N SER A 681 -0.78 -29.36 -7.79
CA SER A 681 0.13 -28.21 -7.69
C SER A 681 1.19 -28.38 -6.57
N GLU A 682 0.89 -29.17 -5.54
CA GLU A 682 1.72 -29.30 -4.33
C GLU A 682 2.58 -30.57 -4.30
N PHE A 683 2.08 -31.69 -4.85
CA PHE A 683 2.72 -33.00 -4.73
C PHE A 683 2.85 -33.72 -6.08
N THR A 684 3.81 -34.64 -6.13
CA THR A 684 3.97 -35.63 -7.21
C THR A 684 3.96 -37.01 -6.58
N VAL A 685 3.17 -37.94 -7.15
CA VAL A 685 3.21 -39.33 -6.72
C VAL A 685 4.48 -40.00 -7.26
N VAL A 686 5.29 -40.58 -6.39
CA VAL A 686 6.53 -41.31 -6.72
C VAL A 686 6.34 -42.77 -6.34
N GLU A 687 6.65 -43.68 -7.27
CA GLU A 687 6.63 -45.12 -7.03
C GLU A 687 8.03 -45.60 -6.63
N HIS A 688 8.14 -46.31 -5.51
CA HIS A 688 9.42 -46.88 -5.06
C HIS A 688 9.73 -48.18 -5.84
N ALA A 689 10.81 -48.20 -6.61
CA ALA A 689 11.14 -49.31 -7.50
C ALA A 689 11.73 -50.58 -6.82
N GLN A 690 11.84 -50.64 -5.47
CA GLN A 690 12.65 -51.67 -4.79
C GLN A 690 12.01 -52.37 -3.57
N VAL A 691 10.70 -52.31 -3.36
CA VAL A 691 10.06 -53.03 -2.23
C VAL A 691 9.31 -54.28 -2.75
N PRO A 692 9.63 -55.51 -2.27
CA PRO A 692 8.93 -56.73 -2.68
C PRO A 692 7.45 -56.79 -2.25
N LEU A 693 6.66 -57.51 -3.03
CA LEU A 693 5.20 -57.69 -2.93
C LEU A 693 4.63 -57.82 -1.51
N GLY A 694 3.68 -56.92 -1.18
CA GLY A 694 2.75 -57.06 -0.05
C GLY A 694 2.40 -55.77 0.70
N ILE A 695 3.15 -54.68 0.52
CA ILE A 695 3.00 -53.40 1.25
C ILE A 695 3.54 -52.26 0.35
N THR A 696 2.80 -51.81 -0.67
CA THR A 696 3.23 -50.66 -1.49
C THR A 696 2.55 -49.38 -1.02
N ASP A 697 3.19 -48.60 -0.17
CA ASP A 697 2.68 -47.29 0.25
C ASP A 697 2.83 -46.24 -0.85
N ILE A 698 1.94 -45.24 -0.89
CA ILE A 698 2.05 -44.13 -1.86
C ILE A 698 3.01 -43.10 -1.31
N VAL A 699 4.07 -42.79 -2.06
CA VAL A 699 5.00 -41.73 -1.71
C VAL A 699 4.61 -40.45 -2.45
N LEU A 700 4.33 -39.40 -1.69
CA LEU A 700 4.16 -38.06 -2.22
C LEU A 700 5.48 -37.30 -2.09
N GLN A 701 6.08 -36.98 -3.22
CA GLN A 701 7.17 -36.01 -3.29
C GLN A 701 6.56 -34.61 -3.31
N SER A 702 6.84 -33.83 -2.28
CA SER A 702 6.52 -32.40 -2.29
C SER A 702 7.23 -31.73 -3.46
N LYS A 703 6.53 -30.87 -4.22
CA LYS A 703 7.13 -30.07 -5.29
C LYS A 703 7.88 -28.85 -4.76
N SER A 704 7.61 -28.44 -3.53
CA SER A 704 8.21 -27.29 -2.85
C SER A 704 9.37 -27.66 -1.92
N SER A 705 9.56 -28.93 -1.60
CA SER A 705 10.62 -29.43 -0.71
C SER A 705 11.17 -30.78 -1.19
N ASN A 706 12.37 -31.16 -0.76
CA ASN A 706 12.98 -32.46 -1.09
C ASN A 706 12.40 -33.62 -0.27
N ILE A 707 11.17 -33.49 0.23
CA ILE A 707 10.57 -34.38 1.22
C ILE A 707 9.63 -35.36 0.56
N GLN A 708 9.70 -36.60 1.05
CA GLN A 708 8.84 -37.70 0.66
C GLN A 708 7.93 -38.05 1.82
N LEU A 709 6.62 -37.94 1.59
CA LEU A 709 5.59 -38.32 2.55
C LEU A 709 5.05 -39.68 2.17
N VAL A 710 5.00 -40.60 3.13
CA VAL A 710 4.50 -41.95 2.90
C VAL A 710 3.06 -42.03 3.41
N ILE A 711 2.14 -42.29 2.49
CA ILE A 711 0.74 -42.53 2.81
C ILE A 711 0.51 -44.03 2.74
N GLU A 712 0.24 -44.61 3.91
CA GLU A 712 -0.03 -46.03 4.06
C GLU A 712 -1.52 -46.26 3.90
N LEU A 713 -1.90 -47.03 2.87
CA LEU A 713 -3.29 -47.29 2.54
C LEU A 713 -3.60 -48.75 2.85
N LYS A 714 -4.45 -49.01 3.84
CA LYS A 714 -4.71 -50.35 4.37
C LYS A 714 -6.19 -50.68 4.41
N SER A 715 -6.54 -51.90 4.03
CA SER A 715 -7.90 -52.43 4.14
C SER A 715 -7.84 -53.69 5.01
N LYS A 716 -8.44 -53.65 6.22
CA LYS A 716 -8.41 -54.76 7.19
C LYS A 716 -9.81 -55.00 7.78
N GLU A 717 -10.20 -56.27 7.93
CA GLU A 717 -11.41 -56.70 8.66
C GLU A 717 -11.27 -56.59 10.20
N THR A 718 -10.89 -55.43 10.73
CA THR A 718 -10.73 -55.21 12.19
C THR A 718 -11.23 -53.82 12.58
N SER A 719 -11.27 -53.48 13.88
CA SER A 719 -11.62 -52.12 14.33
C SER A 719 -10.44 -51.16 14.15
N LEU A 720 -10.71 -49.86 14.03
CA LEU A 720 -9.65 -48.85 13.88
C LEU A 720 -8.67 -48.88 15.07
N ALA A 721 -9.15 -49.13 16.29
CA ALA A 721 -8.30 -49.30 17.47
C ALA A 721 -7.32 -50.48 17.35
N LYS A 722 -7.74 -51.59 16.72
CA LYS A 722 -6.87 -52.76 16.52
C LYS A 722 -5.84 -52.53 15.42
N ILE A 723 -6.25 -51.87 14.33
CA ILE A 723 -5.35 -51.44 13.27
C ILE A 723 -4.27 -50.51 13.84
N GLN A 724 -4.65 -49.56 14.70
CA GLN A 724 -3.70 -48.67 15.37
C GLN A 724 -2.68 -49.42 16.24
N GLU A 725 -3.13 -50.41 17.02
CA GLU A 725 -2.25 -51.22 17.87
C GLU A 725 -1.23 -52.03 17.05
N ASP A 726 -1.69 -52.63 15.94
CA ASP A 726 -0.83 -53.42 15.06
C ASP A 726 0.26 -52.58 14.38
N TYR A 727 -0.03 -51.32 14.05
CA TYR A 727 0.91 -50.40 13.39
C TYR A 727 1.82 -49.66 14.36
N ALA A 728 1.41 -49.51 15.62
CA ALA A 728 2.23 -48.86 16.66
C ALA A 728 3.54 -49.61 16.98
N ALA A 729 3.62 -50.91 16.66
CA ALA A 729 4.80 -51.75 16.91
C ALA A 729 5.79 -51.81 15.73
N GLN A 730 5.51 -51.17 14.59
CA GLN A 730 6.36 -51.25 13.41
C GLN A 730 7.53 -50.25 13.47
N SER A 731 8.73 -50.72 13.14
CA SER A 731 9.90 -49.85 12.95
C SER A 731 9.69 -48.99 11.69
N MET A 732 9.72 -47.67 11.83
CA MET A 732 9.41 -46.74 10.74
C MET A 732 10.63 -46.32 9.90
N TRP A 733 11.77 -46.98 10.04
CA TRP A 733 13.01 -46.66 9.32
C TRP A 733 13.02 -47.26 7.90
N TYR A 734 13.03 -46.42 6.87
CA TYR A 734 13.55 -46.81 5.54
C TYR A 734 14.99 -46.31 5.42
N SER A 735 15.93 -47.21 5.11
CA SER A 735 17.37 -47.01 5.32
C SER A 735 18.08 -46.16 4.26
N THR A 736 17.48 -45.05 3.80
CA THR A 736 18.14 -44.18 2.82
C THR A 736 17.94 -42.70 3.13
N GLY A 737 18.92 -42.09 3.80
CA GLY A 737 19.26 -40.68 3.56
C GLY A 737 18.63 -39.60 4.44
N GLY A 738 18.36 -39.84 5.72
CA GLY A 738 18.14 -38.74 6.69
C GLY A 738 16.87 -37.90 6.47
N PHE A 739 15.85 -38.43 5.81
CA PHE A 739 14.57 -37.76 5.61
C PHE A 739 13.58 -38.06 6.75
N GLY A 740 12.86 -37.05 7.24
CA GLY A 740 11.77 -37.23 8.21
C GLY A 740 10.55 -37.88 7.56
N ARG A 741 10.13 -39.04 8.05
CA ARG A 741 8.93 -39.77 7.58
C ARG A 741 7.73 -39.41 8.43
N ILE A 742 6.71 -38.78 7.85
CA ILE A 742 5.38 -38.68 8.46
C ILE A 742 4.47 -39.71 7.78
N SER A 743 4.03 -40.71 8.56
CA SER A 743 3.12 -41.76 8.10
C SER A 743 1.68 -41.37 8.41
N ILE A 744 0.87 -41.23 7.36
CA ILE A 744 -0.58 -41.11 7.47
C ILE A 744 -1.17 -42.44 7.03
N LEU A 745 -1.87 -43.11 7.96
CA LEU A 745 -2.52 -44.39 7.74
C LEU A 745 -3.99 -44.14 7.40
N LEU A 746 -4.39 -44.34 6.13
CA LEU A 746 -5.81 -44.34 5.76
C LEU A 746 -6.31 -45.78 5.76
N ALA A 747 -7.25 -46.09 6.66
CA ALA A 747 -7.73 -47.43 6.89
C ALA A 747 -9.23 -47.58 6.62
N GLN A 748 -9.62 -48.59 5.84
CA GLN A 748 -11.00 -49.10 5.83
C GLN A 748 -11.19 -50.09 6.99
N TYR A 749 -12.30 -49.94 7.73
CA TYR A 749 -12.57 -50.76 8.92
C TYR A 749 -14.07 -51.06 9.11
N ARG A 750 -14.37 -52.11 9.88
CA ARG A 750 -15.74 -52.49 10.23
C ARG A 750 -16.17 -51.71 11.47
N ALA A 751 -17.24 -50.93 11.36
CA ALA A 751 -17.79 -50.21 12.50
C ALA A 751 -18.25 -51.21 13.60
N SER A 752 -17.82 -50.99 14.84
CA SER A 752 -18.29 -51.75 16.00
C SER A 752 -19.72 -51.33 16.40
N ASP A 753 -20.28 -51.93 17.45
CA ASP A 753 -21.69 -51.78 17.86
C ASP A 753 -22.17 -50.31 17.85
N PRO A 754 -23.31 -49.95 17.21
CA PRO A 754 -23.78 -48.55 17.04
C PRO A 754 -23.94 -47.73 18.34
N SER A 755 -23.80 -48.35 19.50
CA SER A 755 -23.83 -47.72 20.82
C SER A 755 -22.49 -47.07 21.23
N THR A 756 -21.37 -47.39 20.56
CA THR A 756 -20.03 -46.88 20.91
C THR A 756 -19.42 -46.17 19.70
N PRO A 757 -19.22 -44.84 19.74
CA PRO A 757 -18.54 -44.14 18.65
C PRO A 757 -17.05 -44.48 18.68
N ASP A 758 -16.58 -45.26 17.70
CA ASP A 758 -15.14 -45.40 17.42
C ASP A 758 -14.64 -44.06 16.84
N ALA A 759 -13.57 -43.50 17.42
CA ALA A 759 -13.01 -42.25 16.92
C ALA A 759 -12.47 -42.43 15.49
N ASP A 760 -12.98 -41.68 14.52
CA ASP A 760 -12.63 -41.77 13.09
C ASP A 760 -11.18 -41.36 12.77
N ILE A 761 -10.49 -40.69 13.70
CA ILE A 761 -9.10 -40.25 13.57
C ILE A 761 -8.38 -40.42 14.92
N ALA A 762 -7.16 -40.95 14.92
CA ALA A 762 -6.32 -41.04 16.12
C ALA A 762 -4.85 -40.74 15.84
N VAL A 763 -4.14 -40.25 16.86
CA VAL A 763 -2.72 -39.89 16.83
C VAL A 763 -1.99 -40.69 17.92
N ARG A 764 -0.82 -41.28 17.62
CA ARG A 764 0.00 -42.01 18.61
C ARG A 764 1.50 -41.95 18.32
N HIS A 765 2.32 -42.01 19.38
CA HIS A 765 3.78 -42.05 19.34
C HIS A 765 4.35 -43.46 19.13
N ASN A 766 5.49 -43.56 18.45
CA ASN A 766 6.39 -44.72 18.53
C ASN A 766 7.20 -44.68 19.85
N SER A 767 7.68 -45.83 20.31
CA SER A 767 8.42 -46.02 21.58
C SER A 767 9.69 -45.16 21.72
N ASP A 768 10.25 -44.68 20.61
CA ASP A 768 11.45 -43.83 20.55
C ASP A 768 11.15 -42.31 20.42
N ALA A 769 9.90 -41.89 20.65
CA ALA A 769 9.45 -40.48 20.75
C ALA A 769 9.68 -39.58 19.52
N SER A 770 10.03 -40.13 18.36
CA SER A 770 10.53 -39.32 17.24
C SER A 770 9.49 -38.90 16.19
N LEU A 771 8.28 -39.47 16.12
CA LEU A 771 7.21 -39.01 15.20
C LEU A 771 5.81 -39.57 15.51
N ALA A 772 4.77 -38.79 15.20
CA ALA A 772 3.36 -39.14 15.39
C ALA A 772 2.78 -39.88 14.17
N VAL A 773 2.15 -41.04 14.38
CA VAL A 773 1.35 -41.73 13.35
C VAL A 773 -0.08 -41.20 13.40
N ILE A 774 -0.62 -40.78 12.25
CA ILE A 774 -2.00 -40.29 12.13
C ILE A 774 -2.83 -41.34 11.39
N ALA A 775 -3.76 -41.99 12.10
CA ALA A 775 -4.69 -42.93 11.52
C ALA A 775 -6.01 -42.25 11.18
N VAL A 776 -6.48 -42.39 9.94
CA VAL A 776 -7.74 -41.87 9.41
C VAL A 776 -8.61 -43.05 8.96
N GLY A 777 -9.82 -43.15 9.50
CA GLY A 777 -10.75 -44.25 9.26
C GLY A 777 -11.82 -43.97 8.20
N ILE A 778 -12.14 -44.97 7.38
CA ILE A 778 -13.33 -45.03 6.51
C ILE A 778 -14.23 -46.18 7.02
N PRO A 779 -15.35 -45.88 7.70
CA PRO A 779 -16.23 -46.90 8.23
C PRO A 779 -17.05 -47.58 7.14
N ILE A 780 -17.17 -48.91 7.21
CA ILE A 780 -17.99 -49.72 6.29
C ILE A 780 -19.28 -50.20 7.00
N PRO A 781 -20.47 -50.00 6.40
CA PRO A 781 -21.73 -50.48 6.97
C PRO A 781 -21.79 -52.01 7.10
N LYS A 782 -22.38 -52.51 8.19
CA LYS A 782 -22.49 -53.96 8.49
C LYS A 782 -23.12 -54.80 7.36
N ALA A 783 -24.01 -54.20 6.55
CA ALA A 783 -24.68 -54.86 5.42
C ALA A 783 -23.77 -55.09 4.20
N THR A 784 -22.64 -54.38 4.13
CA THR A 784 -21.64 -54.46 3.05
C THR A 784 -20.37 -55.20 3.50
N ALA A 785 -20.16 -55.32 4.82
CA ALA A 785 -19.00 -55.93 5.46
C ALA A 785 -18.95 -57.48 5.43
N SER A 786 -19.75 -58.14 4.58
CA SER A 786 -19.69 -59.60 4.36
C SER A 786 -18.82 -60.00 3.15
N LYS A 787 -18.18 -59.01 2.52
CA LYS A 787 -17.32 -59.17 1.33
C LYS A 787 -15.90 -58.58 1.46
N LEU A 788 -15.63 -57.76 2.48
CA LEU A 788 -14.24 -57.57 2.92
C LEU A 788 -13.77 -58.87 3.59
#